data_AF-A0A5E4N9B0-F1
#
_entry.id   AF-A0A5E4N9B0-F1
#
_cell.length_a   1.000
_cell.length_b   1.000
_cell.length_c   1.000
_cell.angle_alpha   90.00
_cell.angle_beta   90.00
_cell.angle_gamma   90.00
#
_symmetry.space_group_name_H-M   'P 1'
#
loop_
_entity.id
_entity.type
_entity.pdbx_description
1 polymer ?
#
loop_
_entity_poly.entity_id
_entity_poly.type
_entity_poly.pdbx_seq_one_letter_code
_entity_poly.pdbx_strand_id
1 'polypeptide(L)'
;VSMSIFYGNQEEQEIYKKYDELRQILTDSKKGKDIKDLLISYQPVSITQYEIDRCVYTLENIRTIKKYLKNQADIDITVFLPSNLPLYSLLLFVIMPSFVSRSVVLRPNTALIEKCAIEELFNILRLKDICPNIEIFSGSRDEFLQNHVSRSDLIIFTGRNETKNKIKKCMKLNALMINNGSGHNPIVVTEDADVDKAIKRLVYSRFFNSGQDCAGPDAVFVHEEIRNKFIEKLKEKVSSLKVGDHSDPDTILGRIHRKEELERLHSVIESNKSKIILGGRVDMQSTIVHPTIVLSGIESGNLNYKEVFGPVLFLYTYQDDEQLQLYFEDKNGVYIQNKMYVSLFGTSPYIESRDDNNLVRENGSAKGKVGIVLNNKIIHDIIIDNGTVPYGGYSKGASSIIRKREDKKFESIAIPILVPEVIYEIFIKGIKINDLVHRVESEQVQEVINKKKLQETRRKISAEFIKLTKETFKDNLVFAFIFGSIASSTFQHNKSDMDTFVCLKKKEEKIRYFISEVKVLHEKFNLKVDDDYPSEIVEYSTLIEEIYHLYYQLYGINYNPWLDNEKYDYRFLVKFECCSDKIYDIVFWSAIIATGAKIALIKKDSNSLCQLKEHAKDLIASIIEEILQNIENIETADLPKALKKEYPGCSSKEIASKLRELNFCEILLHTIDWPKTELIDVKVSSYGKKVASCSPL
;
A
#
# COMPACT_ATOMS: atom_id res chain seq x y z
N VAL A 1 -26.88 4.70 -35.61
CA VAL A 1 -26.49 5.11 -34.23
C VAL A 1 -24.98 5.23 -34.23
N SER A 2 -24.47 6.46 -34.16
CA SER A 2 -23.10 6.85 -34.50
C SER A 2 -22.04 6.28 -33.55
N MET A 3 -20.81 6.12 -34.08
CA MET A 3 -19.55 5.77 -33.38
C MET A 3 -19.18 6.67 -32.19
N SER A 4 -20.03 7.61 -31.79
CA SER A 4 -19.86 8.54 -30.66
C SER A 4 -20.04 7.89 -29.29
N ILE A 5 -20.38 6.60 -29.20
CA ILE A 5 -20.58 5.89 -27.92
C ILE A 5 -19.27 5.28 -27.39
N PHE A 6 -18.26 5.05 -28.25
CA PHE A 6 -16.99 4.43 -27.86
C PHE A 6 -15.84 5.43 -27.63
N TYR A 7 -15.98 6.66 -28.09
CA TYR A 7 -14.98 7.73 -27.91
C TYR A 7 -15.59 8.79 -26.99
N GLY A 8 -14.99 9.01 -25.81
CA GLY A 8 -15.37 10.13 -24.93
C GLY A 8 -15.33 11.47 -25.68
N ASN A 9 -15.97 12.51 -25.15
CA ASN A 9 -15.97 13.83 -25.79
C ASN A 9 -14.51 14.35 -25.96
N GLN A 10 -14.26 15.25 -26.92
CA GLN A 10 -12.90 15.72 -27.23
C GLN A 10 -12.18 16.32 -26.02
N GLU A 11 -12.91 17.02 -25.14
CA GLU A 11 -12.38 17.62 -23.91
C GLU A 11 -11.90 16.56 -22.89
N GLU A 12 -12.67 15.48 -22.70
CA GLU A 12 -12.31 14.33 -21.84
C GLU A 12 -11.03 13.66 -22.37
N GLN A 13 -10.90 13.51 -23.69
CA GLN A 13 -9.68 12.96 -24.30
C GLN A 13 -8.47 13.86 -24.09
N GLU A 14 -8.66 15.19 -24.14
CA GLU A 14 -7.58 16.15 -23.94
C GLU A 14 -7.06 16.15 -22.49
N ILE A 15 -7.95 16.09 -21.50
CA ILE A 15 -7.58 15.99 -20.08
C ILE A 15 -6.78 14.70 -19.81
N TYR A 16 -7.20 13.56 -20.34
CA TYR A 16 -6.46 12.31 -20.16
C TYR A 16 -5.10 12.31 -20.85
N LYS A 17 -4.98 12.95 -22.02
CA LYS A 17 -3.69 13.14 -22.67
C LYS A 17 -2.73 13.94 -21.79
N LYS A 18 -3.22 14.99 -21.11
CA LYS A 18 -2.43 15.79 -20.17
C LYS A 18 -1.96 14.97 -18.96
N TYR A 19 -2.82 14.11 -18.41
CA TYR A 19 -2.42 13.18 -17.34
C TYR A 19 -1.40 12.15 -17.80
N ASP A 20 -1.57 11.59 -19.00
CA ASP A 20 -0.62 10.64 -19.58
C ASP A 20 0.74 11.30 -19.85
N GLU A 21 0.77 12.56 -20.30
CA GLU A 21 2.01 13.34 -20.47
C GLU A 21 2.73 13.57 -19.12
N LEU A 22 1.99 13.95 -18.07
CA LEU A 22 2.56 14.08 -16.72
C LEU A 22 3.15 12.75 -16.21
N ARG A 23 2.43 11.64 -16.42
CA ARG A 23 2.90 10.30 -16.04
C ARG A 23 4.17 9.92 -16.80
N GLN A 24 4.23 10.21 -18.10
CA GLN A 24 5.42 9.98 -18.91
C GLN A 24 6.61 10.79 -18.41
N ILE A 25 6.43 12.07 -18.03
CA ILE A 25 7.51 12.89 -17.47
C ILE A 25 8.01 12.30 -16.13
N LEU A 26 7.12 11.86 -15.25
CA LEU A 26 7.49 11.27 -13.96
C LEU A 26 8.21 9.93 -14.09
N THR A 27 7.93 9.16 -15.14
CA THR A 27 8.52 7.84 -15.41
C THR A 27 9.69 7.90 -16.39
N ASP A 28 9.97 9.06 -16.97
CA ASP A 28 11.10 9.28 -17.87
C ASP A 28 12.43 9.18 -17.11
N SER A 29 13.39 8.47 -17.71
CA SER A 29 14.68 8.20 -17.06
C SER A 29 15.51 9.46 -16.73
N LYS A 30 15.38 10.53 -17.52
CA LYS A 30 16.13 11.77 -17.33
C LYS A 30 15.35 12.75 -16.47
N LYS A 31 14.12 13.09 -16.86
CA LYS A 31 13.29 14.05 -16.11
C LYS A 31 12.90 13.49 -14.74
N GLY A 32 12.63 12.19 -14.64
CA GLY A 32 12.40 11.53 -13.36
C GLY A 32 13.61 11.60 -12.44
N LYS A 33 14.83 11.55 -13.01
CA LYS A 33 16.06 11.81 -12.23
C LYS A 33 16.15 13.26 -11.78
N ASP A 34 15.87 14.24 -12.65
CA ASP A 34 15.91 15.66 -12.28
C ASP A 34 14.90 15.98 -11.15
N ILE A 35 13.69 15.41 -11.20
CA ILE A 35 12.69 15.50 -10.11
C ILE A 35 13.23 14.88 -8.82
N LYS A 36 13.84 13.69 -8.91
CA LYS A 36 14.39 13.00 -7.77
C LYS A 36 15.53 13.79 -7.12
N ASP A 37 16.46 14.31 -7.91
CA ASP A 37 17.61 15.10 -7.42
C ASP A 37 17.14 16.39 -6.73
N LEU A 38 16.13 17.08 -7.30
CA LEU A 38 15.48 18.23 -6.69
C LEU A 38 14.85 17.88 -5.34
N LEU A 39 14.03 16.83 -5.28
CA LEU A 39 13.33 16.43 -4.06
C LEU A 39 14.29 15.91 -2.99
N ILE A 40 15.38 15.23 -3.36
CA ILE A 40 16.44 14.80 -2.42
C ILE A 40 17.10 16.01 -1.72
N SER A 41 17.17 17.17 -2.35
CA SER A 41 17.65 18.40 -1.67
C SER A 41 16.73 18.88 -0.54
N TYR A 42 15.53 18.31 -0.45
CA TYR A 42 14.47 18.73 0.44
C TYR A 42 14.10 17.65 1.47
N GLN A 43 14.13 16.38 1.10
CA GLN A 43 13.68 15.25 1.91
C GLN A 43 14.45 13.96 1.60
N PRO A 44 14.42 12.95 2.50
CA PRO A 44 15.17 11.70 2.30
C PRO A 44 14.80 10.96 1.00
N VAL A 45 15.74 10.19 0.45
CA VAL A 45 15.56 9.38 -0.78
C VAL A 45 14.29 8.52 -0.72
N SER A 46 14.01 7.90 0.42
CA SER A 46 12.83 7.05 0.63
C SER A 46 11.51 7.80 0.49
N ILE A 47 11.44 9.05 0.95
CA ILE A 47 10.26 9.92 0.86
C ILE A 47 10.10 10.44 -0.57
N THR A 48 11.21 10.81 -1.20
CA THR A 48 11.23 11.19 -2.61
C THR A 48 10.66 10.09 -3.51
N GLN A 49 11.12 8.85 -3.30
CA GLN A 49 10.59 7.71 -4.05
C GLN A 49 9.10 7.49 -3.75
N TYR A 50 8.70 7.58 -2.48
CA TYR A 50 7.29 7.48 -2.08
C TYR A 50 6.40 8.48 -2.81
N GLU A 51 6.79 9.76 -2.88
CA GLU A 51 5.97 10.77 -3.57
C GLU A 51 5.85 10.53 -5.07
N ILE A 52 6.94 10.14 -5.72
CA ILE A 52 6.92 9.83 -7.15
C ILE A 52 6.00 8.63 -7.40
N ASP A 53 6.14 7.56 -6.61
CA ASP A 53 5.31 6.36 -6.72
C ASP A 53 3.83 6.68 -6.50
N ARG A 54 3.51 7.55 -5.52
CA ARG A 54 2.14 8.01 -5.27
C ARG A 54 1.59 8.83 -6.43
N CYS A 55 2.37 9.76 -6.98
CA CYS A 55 1.94 10.54 -8.14
C CYS A 55 1.65 9.64 -9.36
N VAL A 56 2.55 8.69 -9.65
CA VAL A 56 2.37 7.73 -10.74
C VAL A 56 1.12 6.89 -10.50
N TYR A 57 0.94 6.35 -9.30
CA TYR A 57 -0.25 5.58 -8.95
C TYR A 57 -1.54 6.39 -9.15
N THR A 58 -1.59 7.64 -8.66
CA THR A 58 -2.75 8.52 -8.82
C THR A 58 -3.07 8.75 -10.29
N LEU A 59 -2.06 9.05 -11.11
CA LEU A 59 -2.23 9.28 -12.55
C LEU A 59 -2.67 8.02 -13.30
N GLU A 60 -2.15 6.84 -12.93
CA GLU A 60 -2.59 5.55 -13.49
C GLU A 60 -4.05 5.24 -13.18
N ASN A 61 -4.54 5.67 -12.02
CA ASN A 61 -5.88 5.39 -11.54
C ASN A 61 -6.85 6.57 -11.74
N ILE A 62 -6.43 7.67 -12.35
CA ILE A 62 -7.21 8.91 -12.46
C ILE A 62 -8.56 8.71 -13.18
N ARG A 63 -8.66 7.71 -14.05
CA ARG A 63 -9.91 7.33 -14.74
C ARG A 63 -10.99 6.81 -13.79
N THR A 64 -10.63 6.34 -12.59
CA THR A 64 -11.59 5.90 -11.57
C THR A 64 -12.48 7.04 -11.09
N ILE A 65 -12.00 8.28 -11.17
CA ILE A 65 -12.74 9.50 -10.77
C ILE A 65 -13.24 10.30 -11.97
N LYS A 66 -13.34 9.69 -13.16
CA LYS A 66 -13.72 10.36 -14.42
C LYS A 66 -14.97 11.23 -14.31
N LYS A 67 -15.95 10.82 -13.51
CA LYS A 67 -17.22 11.55 -13.35
C LYS A 67 -17.00 12.98 -12.82
N TYR A 68 -15.97 13.20 -12.01
CA TYR A 68 -15.63 14.50 -11.42
C TYR A 68 -14.74 15.36 -12.33
N LEU A 69 -14.16 14.78 -13.38
CA LEU A 69 -13.19 15.46 -14.26
C LEU A 69 -13.80 15.92 -15.59
N LYS A 70 -15.07 15.59 -15.85
CA LYS A 70 -15.75 15.86 -17.13
C LYS A 70 -16.15 17.31 -17.35
N ASN A 71 -16.39 18.05 -16.28
CA ASN A 71 -16.94 19.40 -16.35
C ASN A 71 -15.98 20.37 -15.67
N GLN A 72 -15.70 21.48 -16.34
CA GLN A 72 -14.96 22.59 -15.78
C GLN A 72 -15.92 23.56 -15.08
N ALA A 73 -15.62 23.89 -13.82
CA ALA A 73 -16.36 24.90 -13.08
C ALA A 73 -15.76 26.30 -13.36
N ASP A 74 -16.62 27.30 -13.57
CA ASP A 74 -16.19 28.69 -13.70
C ASP A 74 -15.90 29.31 -12.33
N ILE A 75 -14.80 28.85 -11.71
CA ILE A 75 -14.38 29.26 -10.36
C ILE A 75 -12.90 29.61 -10.32
N ASP A 76 -12.55 30.57 -9.46
CA ASP A 76 -11.17 30.87 -9.09
C ASP A 76 -10.77 30.11 -7.82
N ILE A 77 -9.65 29.39 -7.91
CA ILE A 77 -9.08 28.64 -6.80
C ILE A 77 -7.81 29.32 -6.28
N THR A 78 -7.69 29.45 -4.96
CA THR A 78 -6.40 29.72 -4.31
C THR A 78 -5.93 28.55 -3.47
N VAL A 79 -4.63 28.27 -3.52
CA VAL A 79 -4.04 27.12 -2.83
C VAL A 79 -2.91 27.58 -1.90
N PHE A 80 -2.95 27.15 -0.65
CA PHE A 80 -1.81 27.21 0.27
C PHE A 80 -1.12 25.86 0.27
N LEU A 81 -0.05 25.73 -0.50
CA LEU A 81 0.66 24.45 -0.65
C LEU A 81 1.46 24.14 0.63
N PRO A 82 1.33 22.94 1.22
CA PRO A 82 2.08 22.55 2.41
C PRO A 82 3.56 22.35 2.09
N SER A 83 4.39 22.25 3.12
CA SER A 83 5.83 22.08 2.99
C SER A 83 6.29 20.61 2.95
N ASN A 84 5.51 19.64 3.39
CA ASN A 84 6.06 18.32 3.72
C ASN A 84 6.15 17.33 2.55
N LEU A 85 5.21 17.33 1.61
CA LEU A 85 5.19 16.45 0.43
C LEU A 85 4.96 17.29 -0.84
N PRO A 86 5.96 18.03 -1.32
CA PRO A 86 5.77 19.09 -2.31
C PRO A 86 5.23 18.59 -3.66
N LEU A 87 5.73 17.47 -4.18
CA LEU A 87 5.32 16.95 -5.49
C LEU A 87 3.90 16.38 -5.43
N TYR A 88 3.62 15.54 -4.44
CA TYR A 88 2.31 14.91 -4.28
C TYR A 88 1.23 15.94 -3.93
N SER A 89 1.53 16.91 -3.07
CA SER A 89 0.61 18.02 -2.77
C SER A 89 0.36 18.91 -3.99
N LEU A 90 1.38 19.13 -4.84
CA LEU A 90 1.22 19.88 -6.09
C LEU A 90 0.25 19.14 -7.03
N LEU A 91 0.38 17.81 -7.14
CA LEU A 91 -0.54 17.00 -7.94
C LEU A 91 -1.99 17.11 -7.42
N LEU A 92 -2.20 16.81 -6.13
CA LEU A 92 -3.54 16.70 -5.55
C LEU A 92 -4.29 18.03 -5.43
N PHE A 93 -3.58 19.10 -5.06
CA PHE A 93 -4.22 20.37 -4.67
C PHE A 93 -4.13 21.46 -5.73
N VAL A 94 -3.30 21.29 -6.76
CA VAL A 94 -3.07 22.32 -7.78
C VAL A 94 -3.34 21.76 -9.18
N ILE A 95 -2.61 20.73 -9.58
CA ILE A 95 -2.69 20.17 -10.94
C ILE A 95 -4.08 19.57 -11.17
N MET A 96 -4.54 18.66 -10.30
CA MET A 96 -5.86 18.03 -10.47
C MET A 96 -7.01 19.06 -10.47
N PRO A 97 -7.08 20.03 -9.54
CA PRO A 97 -8.10 21.08 -9.58
C PRO A 97 -8.03 21.99 -10.81
N SER A 98 -6.83 22.23 -11.37
CA SER A 98 -6.67 23.09 -12.55
C SER A 98 -7.40 22.57 -13.78
N PHE A 99 -7.60 21.25 -13.90
CA PHE A 99 -8.35 20.66 -15.01
C PHE A 99 -9.86 20.91 -14.93
N VAL A 100 -10.36 21.29 -13.75
CA VAL A 100 -11.81 21.44 -13.50
C VAL A 100 -12.17 22.83 -12.97
N SER A 101 -11.28 23.82 -13.11
CA SER A 101 -11.50 25.21 -12.70
C SER A 101 -11.05 26.21 -13.76
N ARG A 102 -11.53 27.45 -13.69
CA ARG A 102 -11.08 28.53 -14.58
C ARG A 102 -9.63 28.92 -14.28
N SER A 103 -9.29 29.11 -13.02
CA SER A 103 -7.92 29.46 -12.62
C SER A 103 -7.51 28.83 -11.28
N VAL A 104 -6.20 28.67 -11.10
CA VAL A 104 -5.58 28.28 -9.83
C VAL A 104 -4.40 29.18 -9.54
N VAL A 105 -4.42 29.90 -8.42
CA VAL A 105 -3.25 30.63 -7.91
C VAL A 105 -2.74 29.93 -6.67
N LEU A 106 -1.54 29.35 -6.73
CA LEU A 106 -0.92 28.72 -5.58
C LEU A 106 0.07 29.67 -4.92
N ARG A 107 0.09 29.66 -3.59
CA ARG A 107 1.19 30.20 -2.80
C ARG A 107 1.92 29.04 -2.13
N PRO A 108 3.16 28.74 -2.53
CA PRO A 108 3.98 27.73 -1.87
C PRO A 108 4.28 28.09 -0.41
N ASN A 109 4.57 27.09 0.42
CA ASN A 109 5.15 27.36 1.73
C ASN A 109 6.49 28.11 1.58
N THR A 110 6.82 29.01 2.51
CA THR A 110 8.05 29.81 2.45
C THR A 110 9.30 28.94 2.30
N ALA A 111 9.38 27.79 2.98
CA ALA A 111 10.51 26.85 2.85
C ALA A 111 10.70 26.31 1.42
N LEU A 112 9.61 26.22 0.64
CA LEU A 112 9.66 25.82 -0.77
C LEU A 112 10.01 27.00 -1.69
N ILE A 113 9.58 28.22 -1.34
CA ILE A 113 9.93 29.46 -2.07
C ILE A 113 11.44 29.71 -1.96
N GLU A 114 12.00 29.64 -0.75
CA GLU A 114 13.44 29.88 -0.50
C GLU A 114 14.36 28.94 -1.28
N LYS A 115 13.85 27.76 -1.67
CA LYS A 115 14.57 26.74 -2.46
C LYS A 115 14.17 26.72 -3.94
N CYS A 116 13.30 27.62 -4.39
CA CYS A 116 12.73 27.62 -5.75
C CYS A 116 12.09 26.27 -6.18
N ALA A 117 11.77 25.39 -5.23
CA ALA A 117 11.45 23.99 -5.51
C ALA A 117 10.19 23.83 -6.38
N ILE A 118 9.18 24.67 -6.17
CA ILE A 118 7.95 24.63 -6.97
C ILE A 118 8.18 25.20 -8.38
N GLU A 119 9.00 26.24 -8.52
CA GLU A 119 9.30 26.81 -9.84
C GLU A 119 10.08 25.81 -10.71
N GLU A 120 11.03 25.09 -10.11
CA GLU A 120 11.76 24.02 -10.80
C GLU A 120 10.86 22.83 -11.15
N LEU A 121 9.98 22.40 -10.23
CA LEU A 121 8.98 21.38 -10.55
C LEU A 121 8.08 21.80 -11.71
N PHE A 122 7.64 23.06 -11.78
CA PHE A 122 6.85 23.58 -12.90
C PHE A 122 7.59 23.46 -14.23
N ASN A 123 8.88 23.76 -14.23
CA ASN A 123 9.71 23.68 -15.44
C ASN A 123 9.90 22.23 -15.88
N ILE A 124 10.28 21.32 -14.96
CA ILE A 124 10.55 19.91 -15.29
C ILE A 124 9.26 19.21 -15.76
N LEU A 125 8.15 19.45 -15.05
CA LEU A 125 6.82 18.89 -15.38
C LEU A 125 6.13 19.62 -16.54
N ARG A 126 6.72 20.70 -17.08
CA ARG A 126 6.14 21.52 -18.17
C ARG A 126 4.73 22.04 -17.85
N LEU A 127 4.48 22.41 -16.59
CA LEU A 127 3.11 22.76 -16.16
C LEU A 127 2.55 24.01 -16.84
N LYS A 128 3.39 24.92 -17.34
CA LYS A 128 2.91 26.05 -18.16
C LYS A 128 2.28 25.61 -19.48
N ASP A 129 2.77 24.51 -20.07
CA ASP A 129 2.24 23.96 -21.31
C ASP A 129 0.99 23.10 -21.04
N ILE A 130 1.06 22.26 -20.00
CA ILE A 130 0.02 21.28 -19.66
C ILE A 130 -1.18 21.95 -18.97
N CYS A 131 -0.90 22.84 -18.02
CA CYS A 131 -1.87 23.52 -17.15
C CYS A 131 -1.63 25.05 -17.14
N PRO A 132 -1.88 25.75 -18.24
CA PRO A 132 -1.56 27.18 -18.39
C PRO A 132 -2.36 28.10 -17.46
N ASN A 133 -3.43 27.61 -16.83
CA ASN A 133 -4.27 28.33 -15.89
C ASN A 133 -3.77 28.30 -14.44
N ILE A 134 -2.55 27.81 -14.20
CA ILE A 134 -1.90 27.81 -12.89
C ILE A 134 -0.88 28.95 -12.77
N GLU A 135 -1.02 29.77 -11.73
CA GLU A 135 -0.10 30.86 -11.38
C GLU A 135 0.60 30.60 -10.04
N ILE A 136 1.94 30.71 -9.99
CA ILE A 136 2.70 30.70 -8.74
C ILE A 136 2.77 32.13 -8.19
N PHE A 137 2.29 32.32 -6.97
CA PHE A 137 2.43 33.56 -6.22
C PHE A 137 3.58 33.47 -5.21
N SER A 138 4.65 34.24 -5.46
CA SER A 138 5.87 34.26 -4.62
C SER A 138 5.89 35.39 -3.57
N GLY A 139 4.85 36.21 -3.49
CA GLY A 139 4.74 37.32 -2.53
C GLY A 139 4.45 36.90 -1.08
N SER A 140 4.29 37.90 -0.21
CA SER A 140 4.01 37.69 1.20
C SER A 140 2.64 37.02 1.42
N ARG A 141 2.47 36.38 2.58
CA ARG A 141 1.18 35.76 2.93
C ARG A 141 0.06 36.79 3.00
N ASP A 142 0.35 37.99 3.50
CA ASP A 142 -0.66 39.04 3.67
C ASP A 142 -1.09 39.62 2.33
N GLU A 143 -0.17 39.81 1.38
CA GLU A 143 -0.51 40.16 0.00
C GLU A 143 -1.36 39.05 -0.66
N PHE A 144 -1.03 37.78 -0.46
CA PHE A 144 -1.83 36.68 -1.00
C PHE A 144 -3.27 36.66 -0.44
N LEU A 145 -3.41 36.94 0.86
CA LEU A 145 -4.70 37.05 1.53
C LEU A 145 -5.54 38.21 0.99
N GLN A 146 -4.92 39.38 0.84
CA GLN A 146 -5.59 40.60 0.38
C GLN A 146 -5.91 40.56 -1.11
N ASN A 147 -4.98 40.07 -1.91
CA ASN A 147 -5.06 40.15 -3.35
C ASN A 147 -5.70 38.91 -3.96
N HIS A 148 -5.56 37.70 -3.44
CA HIS A 148 -6.06 36.49 -4.13
C HIS A 148 -7.19 35.79 -3.38
N VAL A 149 -7.02 35.53 -2.07
CA VAL A 149 -8.04 34.84 -1.25
C VAL A 149 -9.37 35.63 -1.20
N SER A 150 -9.29 36.96 -1.17
CA SER A 150 -10.46 37.86 -1.11
C SER A 150 -11.37 37.80 -2.34
N ARG A 151 -10.89 37.27 -3.47
CA ARG A 151 -11.65 37.13 -4.72
C ARG A 151 -11.93 35.67 -5.12
N SER A 152 -11.33 34.70 -4.46
CA SER A 152 -11.47 33.28 -4.80
C SER A 152 -12.83 32.70 -4.41
N ASP A 153 -13.34 31.78 -5.22
CA ASP A 153 -14.54 30.99 -4.94
C ASP A 153 -14.23 29.79 -4.06
N LEU A 154 -13.06 29.18 -4.26
CA LEU A 154 -12.57 28.04 -3.49
C LEU A 154 -11.15 28.29 -2.99
N ILE A 155 -10.94 28.05 -1.69
CA ILE A 155 -9.62 28.08 -1.07
C ILE A 155 -9.26 26.65 -0.66
N ILE A 156 -8.12 26.14 -1.10
CA ILE A 156 -7.57 24.86 -0.65
C ILE A 156 -6.44 25.18 0.32
N PHE A 157 -6.65 24.87 1.60
CA PHE A 157 -5.71 25.19 2.66
C PHE A 157 -5.25 23.94 3.38
N THR A 158 -3.93 23.74 3.43
CA THR A 158 -3.30 22.72 4.26
C THR A 158 -2.42 23.37 5.33
N GLY A 159 -2.70 23.10 6.60
CA GLY A 159 -1.88 23.60 7.72
C GLY A 159 -2.65 23.91 9.00
N ARG A 160 -2.04 24.75 9.85
CA ARG A 160 -2.51 24.98 11.23
C ARG A 160 -3.69 25.95 11.35
N ASN A 161 -4.40 25.81 12.47
CA ASN A 161 -5.61 26.57 12.79
C ASN A 161 -5.38 28.10 12.85
N GLU A 162 -4.21 28.58 13.24
CA GLU A 162 -3.92 30.01 13.31
C GLU A 162 -4.00 30.67 11.93
N THR A 163 -3.40 30.03 10.91
CA THR A 163 -3.44 30.51 9.52
C THR A 163 -4.83 30.36 8.92
N LYS A 164 -5.52 29.23 9.20
CA LYS A 164 -6.92 29.02 8.84
C LYS A 164 -7.82 30.18 9.28
N ASN A 165 -7.66 30.64 10.53
CA ASN A 165 -8.45 31.73 11.08
C ASN A 165 -8.17 33.08 10.40
N LYS A 166 -6.93 33.32 9.94
CA LYS A 166 -6.60 34.50 9.12
C LYS A 166 -7.27 34.42 7.75
N ILE A 167 -7.17 33.27 7.07
CA ILE A 167 -7.80 33.03 5.75
C ILE A 167 -9.31 33.27 5.82
N LYS A 168 -9.99 32.70 6.82
CA LYS A 168 -11.44 32.86 7.01
C LYS A 168 -11.88 34.33 7.03
N LYS A 169 -11.11 35.22 7.66
CA LYS A 169 -11.43 36.65 7.73
C LYS A 169 -11.42 37.29 6.33
N CYS A 170 -10.52 36.85 5.46
CA CYS A 170 -10.32 37.38 4.11
C CYS A 170 -11.26 36.79 3.05
N MET A 171 -11.87 35.62 3.28
CA MET A 171 -12.79 34.97 2.33
C MET A 171 -13.93 35.93 1.90
N LYS A 172 -14.31 35.92 0.61
CA LYS A 172 -15.54 36.59 0.16
C LYS A 172 -16.80 35.85 0.64
N LEU A 173 -17.95 36.52 0.53
CA LEU A 173 -19.24 35.89 0.81
C LEU A 173 -19.46 34.72 -0.16
N ASN A 174 -20.11 33.67 0.34
CA ASN A 174 -20.37 32.42 -0.36
C ASN A 174 -19.15 31.59 -0.80
N ALA A 175 -17.92 32.07 -0.60
CA ALA A 175 -16.71 31.29 -0.86
C ALA A 175 -16.61 30.06 0.04
N LEU A 176 -15.97 29.03 -0.49
CA LEU A 176 -15.67 27.77 0.17
C LEU A 176 -14.19 27.67 0.50
N MET A 177 -13.90 26.96 1.57
CA MET A 177 -12.56 26.57 1.94
C MET A 177 -12.54 25.08 2.24
N ILE A 178 -11.73 24.34 1.49
CA ILE A 178 -11.26 23.01 1.84
C ILE A 178 -10.13 23.19 2.85
N ASN A 179 -10.29 22.63 4.05
CA ASN A 179 -9.31 22.67 5.12
C ASN A 179 -8.78 21.27 5.39
N ASN A 180 -7.51 21.06 5.05
CA ASN A 180 -6.70 19.90 5.44
C ASN A 180 -5.84 20.31 6.65
N GLY A 181 -6.36 20.09 7.86
CA GLY A 181 -5.66 20.43 9.08
C GLY A 181 -4.80 19.29 9.64
N SER A 182 -4.46 19.40 10.91
CA SER A 182 -3.68 18.41 11.65
C SER A 182 -4.55 17.21 12.02
N GLY A 183 -4.11 15.99 11.69
CA GLY A 183 -4.70 14.77 12.21
C GLY A 183 -4.15 14.45 13.60
N HIS A 184 -4.95 13.80 14.44
CA HIS A 184 -4.51 13.22 15.70
C HIS A 184 -4.80 11.72 15.63
N ASN A 185 -3.75 10.91 15.53
CA ASN A 185 -3.84 9.53 15.10
C ASN A 185 -3.28 8.56 16.16
N PRO A 186 -4.04 8.17 17.19
CA PRO A 186 -3.55 7.27 18.23
C PRO A 186 -3.21 5.88 17.69
N ILE A 187 -2.19 5.26 18.26
CA ILE A 187 -1.94 3.82 18.15
C ILE A 187 -2.23 3.20 19.51
N VAL A 188 -3.03 2.13 19.54
CA VAL A 188 -3.32 1.34 20.73
C VAL A 188 -2.71 -0.05 20.53
N VAL A 189 -1.91 -0.50 21.49
CA VAL A 189 -1.23 -1.80 21.49
C VAL A 189 -1.70 -2.55 22.74
N THR A 190 -2.54 -3.55 22.54
CA THR A 190 -3.16 -4.35 23.60
C THR A 190 -2.26 -5.50 24.05
N GLU A 191 -2.62 -6.13 25.15
CA GLU A 191 -1.90 -7.23 25.78
C GLU A 191 -1.69 -8.45 24.88
N ASP A 192 -2.59 -8.69 23.91
CA ASP A 192 -2.53 -9.77 22.94
C ASP A 192 -1.85 -9.38 21.61
N ALA A 193 -1.31 -8.17 21.52
CA ALA A 193 -0.71 -7.65 20.29
C ALA A 193 0.59 -8.38 19.88
N ASP A 194 0.78 -8.55 18.57
CA ASP A 194 2.10 -8.82 17.99
C ASP A 194 2.99 -7.57 18.15
N VAL A 195 3.78 -7.56 19.22
CA VAL A 195 4.69 -6.46 19.59
C VAL A 195 5.66 -6.10 18.48
N ASP A 196 6.23 -7.09 17.78
CA ASP A 196 7.23 -6.84 16.73
C ASP A 196 6.60 -6.17 15.51
N LYS A 197 5.40 -6.61 15.14
CA LYS A 197 4.61 -5.97 14.09
C LYS A 197 4.19 -4.56 14.48
N ALA A 198 3.70 -4.36 15.69
CA ALA A 198 3.29 -3.06 16.20
C ALA A 198 4.45 -2.06 16.17
N ILE A 199 5.62 -2.43 16.69
CA ILE A 199 6.83 -1.58 16.69
C ILE A 199 7.28 -1.27 15.27
N LYS A 200 7.36 -2.28 14.39
CA LYS A 200 7.79 -2.06 13.00
C LYS A 200 6.93 -1.01 12.29
N ARG A 201 5.61 -1.09 12.47
CA ARG A 201 4.66 -0.16 11.82
C ARG A 201 4.63 1.20 12.51
N LEU A 202 4.66 1.23 13.84
CA LEU A 202 4.78 2.47 14.60
C LEU A 202 6.02 3.28 14.20
N VAL A 203 7.19 2.64 14.16
CA VAL A 203 8.45 3.28 13.78
C VAL A 203 8.38 3.84 12.37
N TYR A 204 7.88 3.05 11.40
CA TYR A 204 7.69 3.55 10.04
C TYR A 204 6.78 4.78 10.01
N SER A 205 5.61 4.72 10.65
CA SER A 205 4.61 5.78 10.63
C SER A 205 5.07 7.07 11.31
N ARG A 206 5.69 6.97 12.51
CA ARG A 206 6.09 8.17 13.26
C ARG A 206 7.28 8.89 12.64
N PHE A 207 8.23 8.14 12.08
CA PHE A 207 9.48 8.70 11.55
C PHE A 207 9.43 8.91 10.03
N PHE A 208 8.31 8.56 9.38
CA PHE A 208 8.05 8.93 7.99
C PHE A 208 8.25 10.43 7.80
N ASN A 209 9.08 10.79 6.83
CA ASN A 209 9.48 12.17 6.54
C ASN A 209 9.98 12.95 7.76
N SER A 210 10.82 12.31 8.59
CA SER A 210 11.30 12.87 9.87
C SER A 210 10.16 13.26 10.81
N GLY A 211 9.01 12.58 10.70
CA GLY A 211 7.78 12.85 11.46
C GLY A 211 6.98 14.06 11.01
N GLN A 212 7.34 14.72 9.91
CA GLN A 212 6.62 15.86 9.33
C GLN A 212 5.43 15.39 8.48
N ASP A 213 4.51 14.67 9.11
CA ASP A 213 3.31 14.12 8.47
C ASP A 213 2.09 14.32 9.36
N CYS A 214 1.02 14.88 8.78
CA CYS A 214 -0.26 15.08 9.46
C CYS A 214 -1.03 13.77 9.67
N ALA A 215 -0.64 12.71 8.95
CA ALA A 215 -1.15 11.37 9.15
C ALA A 215 -0.34 10.57 10.19
N GLY A 216 0.75 11.14 10.73
CA GLY A 216 1.61 10.45 11.70
C GLY A 216 0.94 10.27 13.07
N PRO A 217 1.39 9.29 13.88
CA PRO A 217 0.80 9.02 15.19
C PRO A 217 1.35 9.90 16.31
N ASP A 218 0.51 10.71 16.95
CA ASP A 218 0.96 11.62 18.03
C ASP A 218 0.90 11.00 19.44
N ALA A 219 0.15 9.90 19.61
CA ALA A 219 0.02 9.20 20.88
C ALA A 219 0.05 7.69 20.68
N VAL A 220 0.81 6.98 21.50
CA VAL A 220 0.87 5.51 21.50
C VAL A 220 0.52 4.99 22.88
N PHE A 221 -0.54 4.20 22.96
CA PHE A 221 -1.01 3.53 24.16
C PHE A 221 -0.52 2.09 24.13
N VAL A 222 0.11 1.65 25.20
CA VAL A 222 0.59 0.27 25.36
C VAL A 222 0.07 -0.29 26.67
N HIS A 223 -0.53 -1.47 26.59
CA HIS A 223 -1.05 -2.16 27.77
C HIS A 223 0.08 -2.50 28.75
N GLU A 224 -0.18 -2.38 30.05
CA GLU A 224 0.83 -2.53 31.10
C GLU A 224 1.58 -3.86 31.07
N GLU A 225 0.86 -4.97 30.81
CA GLU A 225 1.38 -6.34 30.72
C GLU A 225 2.52 -6.50 29.71
N ILE A 226 2.47 -5.80 28.58
CA ILE A 226 3.49 -5.89 27.52
C ILE A 226 4.43 -4.68 27.49
N ARG A 227 4.21 -3.69 28.36
CA ARG A 227 4.89 -2.38 28.32
C ARG A 227 6.41 -2.50 28.31
N ASN A 228 6.99 -3.25 29.25
CA ASN A 228 8.44 -3.31 29.41
C ASN A 228 9.10 -3.91 28.16
N LYS A 229 8.58 -5.06 27.69
CA LYS A 229 9.02 -5.72 26.45
C LYS A 229 8.89 -4.79 25.23
N PHE A 230 7.77 -4.06 25.14
CA PHE A 230 7.53 -3.12 24.06
C PHE A 230 8.55 -1.97 24.06
N ILE A 231 8.80 -1.36 25.23
CA ILE A 231 9.75 -0.24 25.38
C ILE A 231 11.16 -0.67 25.00
N GLU A 232 11.63 -1.83 25.45
CA GLU A 232 12.97 -2.33 25.12
C GLU A 232 13.16 -2.50 23.62
N LYS A 233 12.25 -3.24 22.96
CA LYS A 233 12.30 -3.45 21.52
C LYS A 233 12.12 -2.16 20.72
N LEU A 234 11.27 -1.24 21.19
CA LEU A 234 11.07 0.06 20.55
C LEU A 234 12.35 0.89 20.61
N LYS A 235 13.03 0.91 21.76
CA LYS A 235 14.30 1.62 21.93
C LYS A 235 15.37 1.10 20.99
N GLU A 236 15.51 -0.22 20.90
CA GLU A 236 16.44 -0.87 19.98
C GLU A 236 16.13 -0.46 18.53
N LYS A 237 14.86 -0.58 18.12
CA LYS A 237 14.47 -0.27 16.75
C LYS A 237 14.66 1.21 16.40
N VAL A 238 14.30 2.11 17.30
CA VAL A 238 14.46 3.57 17.08
C VAL A 238 15.93 3.99 17.07
N SER A 239 16.77 3.38 17.90
CA SER A 239 18.22 3.67 17.92
C SER A 239 18.93 3.20 16.64
N SER A 240 18.36 2.24 15.91
CA SER A 240 18.90 1.78 14.62
C SER A 240 18.62 2.70 13.44
N LEU A 241 17.79 3.75 13.62
CA LEU A 241 17.42 4.65 12.52
C LEU A 241 18.58 5.57 12.15
N LYS A 242 18.94 5.59 10.87
CA LYS A 242 19.97 6.49 10.36
C LYS A 242 19.42 7.91 10.25
N VAL A 243 20.11 8.84 10.91
CA VAL A 243 19.84 10.27 10.89
C VAL A 243 20.96 10.96 10.14
N GLY A 244 20.66 11.76 9.12
CA GLY A 244 21.73 12.39 8.35
C GLY A 244 21.29 13.14 7.11
N ASP A 245 22.19 13.15 6.12
CA ASP A 245 21.98 13.82 4.84
C ASP A 245 20.90 13.11 4.01
N HIS A 246 20.06 13.90 3.34
CA HIS A 246 18.97 13.39 2.52
C HIS A 246 19.43 12.62 1.27
N SER A 247 20.66 12.89 0.79
CA SER A 247 21.26 12.21 -0.36
C SER A 247 21.74 10.79 -0.06
N ASP A 248 21.91 10.46 1.21
CA ASP A 248 22.26 9.11 1.64
C ASP A 248 21.00 8.21 1.59
N PRO A 249 21.01 7.12 0.80
CA PRO A 249 19.83 6.29 0.58
C PRO A 249 19.35 5.57 1.85
N ASP A 250 20.21 5.39 2.85
CA ASP A 250 19.84 4.73 4.10
C ASP A 250 19.30 5.72 5.14
N THR A 251 19.41 7.03 4.89
CA THR A 251 18.89 8.05 5.80
C THR A 251 17.37 7.93 5.90
N ILE A 252 16.89 7.73 7.13
CA ILE A 252 15.45 7.70 7.44
C ILE A 252 14.99 9.08 7.91
N LEU A 253 15.82 9.77 8.71
CA LEU A 253 15.51 11.09 9.25
C LEU A 253 16.53 12.12 8.78
N GLY A 254 16.04 13.26 8.32
CA GLY A 254 16.88 14.38 7.96
C GLY A 254 16.35 15.69 8.52
N ARG A 255 16.51 16.75 7.72
CA ARG A 255 16.25 18.12 8.15
C ARG A 255 14.76 18.40 8.35
N ILE A 256 14.44 19.15 9.39
CA ILE A 256 13.16 19.83 9.57
C ILE A 256 13.09 21.01 8.60
N HIS A 257 12.00 21.11 7.84
CA HIS A 257 11.93 22.05 6.71
C HIS A 257 11.82 23.52 7.13
N ARG A 258 11.31 23.79 8.34
CA ARG A 258 11.04 25.15 8.81
C ARG A 258 11.77 25.44 10.12
N LYS A 259 12.44 26.59 10.17
CA LYS A 259 13.15 27.05 11.37
C LYS A 259 12.21 27.23 12.57
N GLU A 260 11.01 27.79 12.37
CA GLU A 260 10.07 27.96 13.50
C GLU A 260 9.57 26.60 14.02
N GLU A 261 9.55 25.58 13.16
CA GLU A 261 9.19 24.22 13.58
C GLU A 261 10.30 23.57 14.40
N LEU A 262 11.56 23.76 14.00
CA LEU A 262 12.74 23.32 14.74
C LEU A 262 12.77 23.91 16.15
N GLU A 263 12.54 25.23 16.29
CA GLU A 263 12.49 25.92 17.59
C GLU A 263 11.32 25.42 18.47
N ARG A 264 10.17 25.14 17.85
CA ARG A 264 9.03 24.55 18.55
C ARG A 264 9.35 23.13 19.04
N LEU A 265 9.92 22.28 18.19
CA LEU A 265 10.32 20.92 18.54
C LEU A 265 11.36 20.90 19.66
N HIS A 266 12.34 21.81 19.62
CA HIS A 266 13.30 21.99 20.69
C HIS A 266 12.61 22.33 22.02
N SER A 267 11.63 23.24 22.01
CA SER A 267 10.85 23.60 23.20
C SER A 267 10.00 22.44 23.73
N VAL A 268 9.42 21.63 22.83
CA VAL A 268 8.68 20.40 23.20
C VAL A 268 9.62 19.39 23.86
N ILE A 269 10.82 19.19 23.33
CA ILE A 269 11.81 18.27 23.88
C ILE A 269 12.29 18.75 25.26
N GLU A 270 12.67 20.02 25.40
CA GLU A 270 13.16 20.56 26.68
C GLU A 270 12.08 20.53 27.78
N SER A 271 10.82 20.82 27.44
CA SER A 271 9.71 20.74 28.41
C SER A 271 9.39 19.32 28.88
N ASN A 272 9.84 18.28 28.16
CA ASN A 272 9.62 16.88 28.51
C ASN A 272 10.91 16.15 28.92
N LYS A 273 12.01 16.87 29.17
CA LYS A 273 13.36 16.31 29.39
C LYS A 273 13.42 15.22 30.45
N SER A 274 12.69 15.36 31.56
CA SER A 274 12.63 14.37 32.65
C SER A 274 11.88 13.07 32.29
N LYS A 275 11.11 13.09 31.19
CA LYS A 275 10.29 11.98 30.70
C LYS A 275 10.89 11.31 29.46
N ILE A 276 12.00 11.82 28.92
CA ILE A 276 12.64 11.26 27.75
C ILE A 276 13.32 9.95 28.13
N ILE A 277 12.94 8.87 27.46
CA ILE A 277 13.55 7.55 27.64
C ILE A 277 14.56 7.22 26.56
N LEU A 278 14.52 7.90 25.41
CA LEU A 278 15.48 7.80 24.30
C LEU A 278 15.53 9.11 23.52
N GLY A 279 16.73 9.51 23.07
CA GLY A 279 16.91 10.67 22.20
C GLY A 279 16.95 12.00 22.95
N GLY A 280 16.22 13.00 22.47
CA GLY A 280 16.15 14.35 23.05
C GLY A 280 17.21 15.33 22.52
N ARG A 281 17.89 14.99 21.42
CA ARG A 281 18.89 15.86 20.80
C ARG A 281 18.30 16.65 19.64
N VAL A 282 18.60 17.95 19.60
CA VAL A 282 18.29 18.84 18.48
C VAL A 282 19.57 19.51 17.99
N ASP A 283 19.89 19.33 16.71
CA ASP A 283 21.02 19.97 16.05
C ASP A 283 20.54 21.23 15.31
N MET A 284 20.69 22.38 15.96
CA MET A 284 20.15 23.64 15.43
C MET A 284 20.80 24.08 14.10
N GLN A 285 22.09 23.79 13.91
CA GLN A 285 22.82 24.20 12.70
C GLN A 285 22.44 23.37 11.47
N SER A 286 22.35 22.05 11.62
CA SER A 286 21.94 21.14 10.54
C SER A 286 20.41 21.03 10.40
N THR A 287 19.67 21.71 11.28
CA THR A 287 18.20 21.68 11.40
C THR A 287 17.64 20.27 11.56
N ILE A 288 18.35 19.41 12.29
CA ILE A 288 17.97 18.00 12.52
C ILE A 288 17.43 17.83 13.94
N VAL A 289 16.35 17.08 14.07
CA VAL A 289 15.84 16.59 15.36
C VAL A 289 16.04 15.08 15.38
N HIS A 290 16.70 14.57 16.42
CA HIS A 290 16.94 13.14 16.56
C HIS A 290 15.67 12.43 17.04
N PRO A 291 15.44 11.15 16.65
CA PRO A 291 14.33 10.35 17.15
C PRO A 291 14.25 10.41 18.68
N THR A 292 13.11 10.85 19.19
CA THR A 292 12.91 11.05 20.63
C THR A 292 11.68 10.29 21.10
N ILE A 293 11.82 9.55 22.21
CA ILE A 293 10.70 8.85 22.87
C ILE A 293 10.49 9.46 24.24
N VAL A 294 9.29 9.98 24.45
CA VAL A 294 8.81 10.53 25.72
C VAL A 294 7.85 9.54 26.35
N LEU A 295 8.15 9.09 27.57
CA LEU A 295 7.24 8.29 28.37
C LEU A 295 6.31 9.21 29.17
N SER A 296 5.04 9.25 28.80
CA SER A 296 4.01 10.03 29.47
C SER A 296 3.06 9.11 30.25
N GLY A 297 2.51 9.59 31.35
CA GLY A 297 1.50 8.88 32.15
C GLY A 297 0.09 9.39 31.83
N ILE A 298 -0.88 8.50 31.70
CA ILE A 298 -2.30 8.86 31.54
C ILE A 298 -2.81 9.64 32.76
N GLU A 299 -2.35 9.24 33.95
CA GLU A 299 -2.69 9.85 35.25
C GLU A 299 -2.16 11.28 35.43
N SER A 300 -1.20 11.71 34.61
CA SER A 300 -0.62 13.05 34.73
C SER A 300 -1.57 14.18 34.30
N GLY A 301 -2.78 13.84 33.84
CA GLY A 301 -3.81 14.77 33.37
C GLY A 301 -3.46 15.53 32.09
N ASN A 302 -2.20 15.46 31.64
CA ASN A 302 -1.72 16.11 30.42
C ASN A 302 -1.72 15.12 29.25
N LEU A 303 -2.93 14.72 28.88
CA LEU A 303 -3.23 13.83 27.75
C LEU A 303 -3.31 14.57 26.40
N ASN A 304 -3.10 15.89 26.40
CA ASN A 304 -3.46 16.80 25.32
C ASN A 304 -2.24 17.40 24.60
N TYR A 305 -1.26 16.58 24.22
CA TYR A 305 -0.23 17.07 23.31
C TYR A 305 -0.82 17.32 21.94
N LYS A 306 -0.72 18.57 21.48
CA LYS A 306 -1.01 18.95 20.09
C LYS A 306 -0.03 18.22 19.16
N GLU A 307 -0.44 18.06 17.90
CA GLU A 307 0.40 17.51 16.81
C GLU A 307 1.87 17.96 16.93
N VAL A 308 2.77 16.98 16.92
CA VAL A 308 4.20 17.23 17.14
C VAL A 308 4.93 17.51 15.84
N PHE A 309 4.45 16.98 14.71
CA PHE A 309 4.97 17.28 13.37
C PHE A 309 6.51 17.21 13.27
N GLY A 310 7.09 16.20 13.91
CA GLY A 310 8.52 15.95 13.98
C GLY A 310 8.78 14.58 14.62
N PRO A 311 10.04 14.17 14.79
CA PRO A 311 10.40 12.81 15.14
C PRO A 311 10.38 12.60 16.66
N VAL A 312 9.28 12.98 17.30
CA VAL A 312 9.05 12.85 18.74
C VAL A 312 7.80 12.00 18.95
N LEU A 313 7.95 10.94 19.74
CA LEU A 313 6.91 9.97 20.04
C LEU A 313 6.50 10.06 21.50
N PHE A 314 5.20 10.18 21.77
CA PHE A 314 4.64 10.11 23.12
C PHE A 314 4.05 8.73 23.38
N LEU A 315 4.62 8.04 24.36
CA LEU A 315 4.20 6.71 24.80
C LEU A 315 3.42 6.82 26.11
N TYR A 316 2.28 6.15 26.18
CA TYR A 316 1.37 6.09 27.31
C TYR A 316 1.18 4.64 27.72
N THR A 317 1.21 4.39 29.03
CA THR A 317 0.80 3.09 29.58
C THR A 317 -0.66 3.17 29.99
N TYR A 318 -1.43 2.13 29.68
CA TYR A 318 -2.80 1.96 30.17
C TYR A 318 -3.01 0.54 30.72
N GLN A 319 -4.04 0.39 31.55
CA GLN A 319 -4.40 -0.86 32.24
C GLN A 319 -5.76 -1.39 31.80
N ASP A 320 -6.69 -0.51 31.45
CA ASP A 320 -8.07 -0.88 31.16
C ASP A 320 -8.72 0.08 30.16
N ASP A 321 -9.92 -0.30 29.71
CA ASP A 321 -10.73 0.48 28.80
C ASP A 321 -11.20 1.82 29.41
N GLU A 322 -11.30 1.93 30.75
CA GLU A 322 -11.71 3.18 31.42
C GLU A 322 -10.64 4.27 31.22
N GLN A 323 -9.36 3.91 31.30
CA GLN A 323 -8.25 4.82 31.03
C GLN A 323 -8.20 5.25 29.56
N LEU A 324 -8.46 4.34 28.62
CA LEU A 324 -8.62 4.70 27.21
C LEU A 324 -9.81 5.65 27.03
N GLN A 325 -10.90 5.42 27.76
CA GLN A 325 -12.09 6.27 27.71
C GLN A 325 -11.83 7.71 28.10
N LEU A 326 -11.06 7.94 29.16
CA LEU A 326 -10.68 9.30 29.57
C LEU A 326 -10.00 10.09 28.45
N TYR A 327 -9.21 9.42 27.62
CA TYR A 327 -8.54 10.03 26.47
C TYR A 327 -9.46 10.23 25.27
N PHE A 328 -10.16 9.16 24.85
CA PHE A 328 -10.98 9.18 23.64
C PHE A 328 -12.30 9.95 23.79
N GLU A 329 -12.72 10.27 25.01
CA GLU A 329 -13.98 10.98 25.32
C GLU A 329 -13.81 12.38 25.89
N ASP A 330 -12.57 12.87 26.01
CA ASP A 330 -12.32 14.26 26.41
C ASP A 330 -12.91 15.23 25.38
N LYS A 331 -14.05 15.85 25.72
CA LYS A 331 -14.76 16.84 24.88
C LYS A 331 -13.91 18.04 24.50
N ASN A 332 -12.94 18.38 25.34
CA ASN A 332 -11.99 19.46 25.10
C ASN A 332 -10.66 18.95 24.54
N GLY A 333 -10.52 17.63 24.40
CA GLY A 333 -9.30 16.97 24.01
C GLY A 333 -8.93 17.22 22.56
N VAL A 334 -7.63 17.23 22.29
CA VAL A 334 -7.08 17.43 20.93
C VAL A 334 -7.60 16.35 19.99
N TYR A 335 -7.74 15.12 20.49
CA TYR A 335 -8.22 14.00 19.72
C TYR A 335 -9.62 14.24 19.12
N ILE A 336 -10.63 14.64 19.91
CA ILE A 336 -11.98 14.86 19.39
C ILE A 336 -12.02 15.96 18.32
N GLN A 337 -11.16 16.98 18.47
CA GLN A 337 -11.07 18.08 17.53
C GLN A 337 -10.39 17.68 16.21
N ASN A 338 -9.48 16.72 16.24
CA ASN A 338 -8.56 16.37 15.14
C ASN A 338 -8.58 14.87 14.76
N LYS A 339 -9.60 14.10 15.14
CA LYS A 339 -9.69 12.67 14.85
C LYS A 339 -9.68 12.37 13.34
N MET A 340 -8.84 11.42 12.97
CA MET A 340 -8.79 10.89 11.61
C MET A 340 -8.83 9.36 11.61
N TYR A 341 -7.92 8.69 12.32
CA TYR A 341 -7.98 7.24 12.50
C TYR A 341 -7.32 6.79 13.81
N VAL A 342 -7.59 5.54 14.20
CA VAL A 342 -6.90 4.85 15.31
C VAL A 342 -6.28 3.58 14.75
N SER A 343 -5.00 3.31 15.02
CA SER A 343 -4.40 2.00 14.72
C SER A 343 -4.50 1.10 15.95
N LEU A 344 -5.12 -0.06 15.81
CA LEU A 344 -5.26 -1.03 16.89
C LEU A 344 -4.40 -2.25 16.58
N PHE A 345 -3.42 -2.54 17.43
CA PHE A 345 -2.65 -3.78 17.38
C PHE A 345 -3.10 -4.69 18.51
N GLY A 346 -3.52 -5.92 18.16
CA GLY A 346 -4.25 -6.85 19.03
C GLY A 346 -5.77 -6.60 19.04
N THR A 347 -6.45 -6.89 20.14
CA THR A 347 -7.93 -6.87 20.25
C THR A 347 -8.39 -5.96 21.39
N SER A 348 -9.35 -5.06 21.11
CA SER A 348 -9.99 -4.21 22.14
C SER A 348 -11.44 -3.97 21.78
N PRO A 349 -12.41 -4.60 22.48
CA PRO A 349 -13.83 -4.37 22.24
C PRO A 349 -14.22 -2.89 22.34
N TYR A 350 -13.60 -2.16 23.28
CA TYR A 350 -13.82 -0.72 23.42
C TYR A 350 -13.42 0.04 22.15
N ILE A 351 -12.20 -0.13 21.65
CA ILE A 351 -11.73 0.58 20.44
C ILE A 351 -12.50 0.14 19.20
N GLU A 352 -12.71 -1.17 19.02
CA GLU A 352 -13.42 -1.73 17.87
C GLU A 352 -14.88 -1.28 17.81
N SER A 353 -15.58 -1.20 18.96
CA SER A 353 -16.97 -0.74 19.02
C SER A 353 -17.16 0.72 18.57
N ARG A 354 -16.06 1.47 18.48
CA ARG A 354 -16.06 2.88 18.11
C ARG A 354 -15.79 3.08 16.62
N ASP A 355 -15.33 2.04 15.91
CA ASP A 355 -15.08 2.08 14.48
C ASP A 355 -16.32 2.58 13.75
N ASP A 356 -16.13 3.63 12.96
CA ASP A 356 -17.18 4.20 12.11
C ASP A 356 -17.49 3.25 10.92
N ASN A 357 -16.69 2.19 10.74
CA ASN A 357 -16.97 0.96 10.00
C ASN A 357 -17.51 1.18 8.58
N ASN A 358 -16.97 2.17 7.84
CA ASN A 358 -17.40 2.55 6.48
C ASN A 358 -18.91 2.78 6.29
N LEU A 359 -19.70 2.89 7.37
CA LEU A 359 -21.14 3.09 7.29
C LEU A 359 -21.42 4.59 7.36
N VAL A 360 -21.73 5.16 6.20
CA VAL A 360 -22.25 6.51 6.04
C VAL A 360 -23.71 6.53 6.54
N ARG A 361 -24.10 7.51 7.36
CA ARG A 361 -25.53 7.72 7.73
C ARG A 361 -26.36 8.05 6.47
N GLU A 362 -27.69 7.89 6.51
CA GLU A 362 -28.59 8.35 5.43
C GLU A 362 -28.44 9.85 5.09
N ASN A 363 -27.87 10.63 6.01
CA ASN A 363 -27.53 12.04 5.86
C ASN A 363 -26.02 12.33 5.66
N GLY A 364 -25.21 11.30 5.43
CA GLY A 364 -23.83 11.49 4.98
C GLY A 364 -22.72 11.74 5.96
N SER A 365 -23.04 11.79 7.24
CA SER A 365 -22.00 11.77 8.27
C SER A 365 -21.48 10.34 8.49
N ALA A 366 -20.20 10.20 8.84
CA ALA A 366 -19.67 8.95 9.36
C ALA A 366 -20.44 8.58 10.64
N LYS A 367 -20.78 7.29 10.81
CA LYS A 367 -21.70 6.86 11.86
C LYS A 367 -21.05 6.77 13.25
N GLY A 368 -19.73 6.75 13.41
CA GLY A 368 -19.11 6.35 14.67
C GLY A 368 -18.43 7.44 15.50
N LYS A 369 -17.72 6.99 16.55
CA LYS A 369 -17.24 7.80 17.66
C LYS A 369 -15.77 8.20 17.48
N VAL A 370 -14.94 7.40 16.78
CA VAL A 370 -13.47 7.58 16.70
C VAL A 370 -12.91 7.70 15.27
N GLY A 371 -13.72 7.63 14.21
CA GLY A 371 -13.22 7.61 12.82
C GLY A 371 -12.95 6.17 12.36
N ILE A 372 -11.94 5.95 11.51
CA ILE A 372 -11.58 4.60 11.05
C ILE A 372 -10.67 3.90 12.08
N VAL A 373 -10.98 2.64 12.42
CA VAL A 373 -10.05 1.76 13.15
C VAL A 373 -9.25 0.89 12.18
N LEU A 374 -7.92 0.91 12.31
CA LEU A 374 -6.98 0.16 11.48
C LEU A 374 -6.42 -1.03 12.26
N ASN A 375 -7.03 -2.21 12.08
CA ASN A 375 -6.63 -3.42 12.77
C ASN A 375 -5.30 -3.99 12.24
N ASN A 376 -4.32 -4.04 13.13
CA ASN A 376 -2.94 -4.46 12.94
C ASN A 376 -2.26 -3.80 11.73
N LYS A 377 -2.60 -2.54 11.47
CA LYS A 377 -2.17 -1.75 10.31
C LYS A 377 -2.03 -0.28 10.69
N ILE A 378 -1.25 0.44 9.89
CA ILE A 378 -1.18 1.91 9.86
C ILE A 378 -1.77 2.45 8.56
N ILE A 379 -1.96 3.77 8.46
CA ILE A 379 -2.51 4.43 7.26
C ILE A 379 -1.70 4.14 5.99
N HIS A 380 -0.38 3.93 6.12
CA HIS A 380 0.48 3.60 4.98
C HIS A 380 0.34 2.15 4.49
N ASP A 381 -0.31 1.25 5.24
CA ASP A 381 -0.55 -0.14 4.83
C ASP A 381 -1.81 -0.31 3.95
N ILE A 382 -2.58 0.77 3.76
CA ILE A 382 -3.87 0.74 3.08
C ILE A 382 -3.94 1.75 1.94
N ILE A 383 -4.78 1.44 0.96
CA ILE A 383 -4.99 2.28 -0.23
C ILE A 383 -6.10 3.29 0.08
N ILE A 384 -5.85 4.19 1.05
CA ILE A 384 -6.76 5.32 1.34
C ILE A 384 -6.15 6.64 0.86
N ASP A 385 -4.83 6.79 0.95
CA ASP A 385 -4.12 7.92 0.34
C ASP A 385 -3.59 7.49 -1.04
N ASN A 386 -4.42 7.63 -2.07
CA ASN A 386 -4.09 7.22 -3.43
C ASN A 386 -4.42 8.28 -4.50
N GLY A 387 -4.87 9.47 -4.07
CA GLY A 387 -5.25 10.61 -4.89
C GLY A 387 -6.56 10.45 -5.67
N THR A 388 -7.21 9.30 -5.63
CA THR A 388 -8.46 9.02 -6.37
C THR A 388 -9.61 8.58 -5.46
N VAL A 389 -9.41 8.61 -4.15
CA VAL A 389 -10.47 8.42 -3.14
C VAL A 389 -10.41 9.56 -2.12
N PRO A 390 -11.52 9.88 -1.44
CA PRO A 390 -11.51 10.90 -0.40
C PRO A 390 -10.53 10.57 0.73
N TYR A 391 -9.72 11.55 1.10
CA TYR A 391 -8.71 11.44 2.15
C TYR A 391 -8.88 12.54 3.19
N GLY A 392 -8.69 12.20 4.46
CA GLY A 392 -8.76 13.17 5.55
C GLY A 392 -9.43 12.62 6.80
N GLY A 393 -9.60 13.50 7.79
CA GLY A 393 -10.22 13.18 9.06
C GLY A 393 -11.72 13.36 9.13
N TYR A 394 -12.26 12.95 10.28
CA TYR A 394 -13.69 12.90 10.57
C TYR A 394 -14.10 13.98 11.57
N SER A 395 -13.23 14.96 11.82
CA SER A 395 -13.48 16.13 12.64
C SER A 395 -13.04 17.41 11.94
N LYS A 396 -13.61 18.54 12.39
CA LYS A 396 -13.42 19.83 11.73
C LYS A 396 -11.99 20.34 11.78
N GLY A 397 -11.22 19.94 12.78
CA GLY A 397 -9.81 20.27 12.91
C GLY A 397 -8.93 19.51 11.94
N ALA A 398 -9.25 18.24 11.67
CA ALA A 398 -8.49 17.39 10.74
C ALA A 398 -8.87 17.63 9.28
N SER A 399 -10.15 17.53 8.93
CA SER A 399 -10.60 17.78 7.55
C SER A 399 -12.01 18.36 7.52
N SER A 400 -12.17 19.50 6.85
CA SER A 400 -13.47 20.16 6.74
C SER A 400 -13.66 20.98 5.48
N ILE A 401 -14.93 21.14 5.12
CA ILE A 401 -15.37 22.14 4.16
C ILE A 401 -16.03 23.27 4.96
N ILE A 402 -15.60 24.50 4.71
CA ILE A 402 -16.05 25.70 5.42
C ILE A 402 -16.59 26.69 4.40
N ARG A 403 -17.81 27.19 4.60
CA ARG A 403 -18.39 28.27 3.76
C ARG A 403 -18.57 29.53 4.58
N LYS A 404 -18.26 30.68 3.98
CA LYS A 404 -18.65 31.98 4.54
C LYS A 404 -20.03 32.34 4.02
N ARG A 405 -21.02 32.42 4.91
CA ARG A 405 -22.42 32.73 4.54
C ARG A 405 -22.61 34.24 4.32
N GLU A 406 -23.75 34.59 3.75
CA GLU A 406 -24.16 35.99 3.50
C GLU A 406 -24.28 36.81 4.80
N ASP A 407 -24.68 36.18 5.90
CA ASP A 407 -24.72 36.80 7.23
C ASP A 407 -23.32 36.93 7.89
N LYS A 408 -22.25 36.72 7.11
CA LYS A 408 -20.84 36.75 7.51
C LYS A 408 -20.45 35.68 8.55
N LYS A 409 -21.35 34.76 8.91
CA LYS A 409 -21.03 33.60 9.76
C LYS A 409 -20.42 32.47 8.92
N PHE A 410 -19.78 31.52 9.59
CA PHE A 410 -19.19 30.35 8.94
C PHE A 410 -20.02 29.11 9.24
N GLU A 411 -20.37 28.39 8.18
CA GLU A 411 -20.85 27.02 8.27
C GLU A 411 -19.71 26.06 7.94
N SER A 412 -19.70 24.89 8.57
CA SER A 412 -18.62 23.91 8.39
C SER A 412 -19.08 22.49 8.65
N ILE A 413 -18.63 21.58 7.80
CA ILE A 413 -18.83 20.13 7.95
C ILE A 413 -17.46 19.44 8.03
N ALA A 414 -17.39 18.34 8.78
CA ALA A 414 -16.19 17.50 8.85
C ALA A 414 -16.35 16.33 7.88
N ILE A 415 -15.40 16.17 6.97
CA ILE A 415 -15.49 15.18 5.90
C ILE A 415 -14.09 14.91 5.32
N PRO A 416 -13.74 13.64 5.01
CA PRO A 416 -12.62 13.32 4.11
C PRO A 416 -12.84 13.96 2.73
N ILE A 417 -11.78 14.37 2.04
CA ILE A 417 -11.90 15.25 0.87
C ILE A 417 -11.25 14.62 -0.36
N LEU A 418 -11.98 14.60 -1.46
CA LEU A 418 -11.44 14.48 -2.81
C LEU A 418 -11.74 15.80 -3.53
N VAL A 419 -10.72 16.59 -3.86
CA VAL A 419 -10.93 17.97 -4.35
C VAL A 419 -11.80 18.04 -5.62
N PRO A 420 -11.55 17.22 -6.67
CA PRO A 420 -12.42 17.23 -7.85
C PRO A 420 -13.88 16.90 -7.55
N GLU A 421 -14.14 15.98 -6.60
CA GLU A 421 -15.50 15.66 -6.16
C GLU A 421 -16.19 16.86 -5.51
N VAL A 422 -15.49 17.56 -4.61
CA VAL A 422 -16.04 18.76 -3.97
C VAL A 422 -16.37 19.84 -5.01
N ILE A 423 -15.48 20.04 -5.99
CA ILE A 423 -15.72 21.01 -7.06
C ILE A 423 -16.97 20.64 -7.86
N TYR A 424 -17.05 19.37 -8.28
CA TYR A 424 -18.16 18.86 -9.07
C TYR A 424 -19.51 18.91 -8.31
N GLU A 425 -19.58 18.36 -7.10
CA GLU A 425 -20.84 18.29 -6.36
C GLU A 425 -21.35 19.70 -5.99
N ILE A 426 -20.47 20.62 -5.57
CA ILE A 426 -20.94 21.94 -5.14
C ILE A 426 -21.11 22.92 -6.31
N PHE A 427 -20.09 23.07 -7.16
CA PHE A 427 -20.09 24.13 -8.17
C PHE A 427 -20.72 23.72 -9.50
N ILE A 428 -20.76 22.42 -9.82
CA ILE A 428 -21.43 21.93 -11.05
C ILE A 428 -22.86 21.49 -10.74
N LYS A 429 -23.07 20.68 -9.70
CA LYS A 429 -24.41 20.18 -9.33
C LYS A 429 -25.22 21.10 -8.40
N GLY A 430 -24.57 22.08 -7.76
CA GLY A 430 -25.25 23.00 -6.83
C GLY A 430 -25.63 22.35 -5.49
N ILE A 431 -24.96 21.27 -5.08
CA ILE A 431 -25.21 20.61 -3.79
C ILE A 431 -24.77 21.54 -2.65
N LYS A 432 -25.63 21.69 -1.64
CA LYS A 432 -25.28 22.47 -0.44
C LYS A 432 -24.29 21.71 0.41
N ILE A 433 -23.42 22.42 1.13
CA ILE A 433 -22.38 21.75 1.93
C ILE A 433 -22.94 20.78 2.99
N ASN A 434 -24.12 21.05 3.56
CA ASN A 434 -24.72 20.18 4.58
C ASN A 434 -25.36 18.92 3.97
N ASP A 435 -25.57 18.94 2.64
CA ASP A 435 -26.09 17.83 1.87
C ASP A 435 -24.94 17.04 1.21
N LEU A 436 -23.68 17.48 1.40
CA LEU A 436 -22.49 16.70 1.05
C LEU A 436 -22.40 15.52 2.01
N VAL A 437 -23.04 14.47 1.56
CA VAL A 437 -22.87 13.12 2.03
C VAL A 437 -21.74 12.53 1.20
N HIS A 438 -20.83 11.76 1.82
CA HIS A 438 -20.07 10.76 1.07
C HIS A 438 -21.07 9.78 0.45
N ARG A 439 -21.65 10.15 -0.69
CA ARG A 439 -22.23 9.21 -1.64
C ARG A 439 -21.05 8.52 -2.29
N VAL A 440 -20.36 7.68 -1.50
CA VAL A 440 -19.81 6.49 -2.11
C VAL A 440 -21.05 5.73 -2.55
N GLU A 441 -21.44 5.96 -3.81
CA GLU A 441 -22.38 5.09 -4.48
C GLU A 441 -21.94 3.67 -4.14
N SER A 442 -22.88 2.93 -3.57
CA SER A 442 -22.77 1.61 -2.96
C SER A 442 -22.36 0.53 -3.96
N GLU A 443 -21.54 0.87 -4.94
CA GLU A 443 -20.86 -0.05 -5.82
C GLU A 443 -19.41 -0.20 -5.39
N GLN A 444 -18.63 0.88 -5.15
CA GLN A 444 -17.20 0.72 -4.81
C GLN A 444 -16.95 0.27 -3.36
N VAL A 445 -17.66 0.82 -2.38
CA VAL A 445 -17.57 0.34 -0.99
C VAL A 445 -18.21 -1.04 -0.85
N GLN A 446 -19.28 -1.32 -1.60
CA GLN A 446 -19.88 -2.64 -1.63
C GLN A 446 -19.01 -3.63 -2.38
N GLU A 447 -18.27 -3.22 -3.40
CA GLU A 447 -17.27 -4.03 -4.10
C GLU A 447 -16.05 -4.27 -3.20
N VAL A 448 -15.64 -3.32 -2.37
CA VAL A 448 -14.58 -3.52 -1.36
C VAL A 448 -15.08 -4.39 -0.20
N ILE A 449 -16.30 -4.22 0.28
CA ILE A 449 -16.95 -5.06 1.30
C ILE A 449 -17.18 -6.47 0.74
N ASN A 450 -17.62 -6.59 -0.51
CA ASN A 450 -17.78 -7.85 -1.21
C ASN A 450 -16.42 -8.48 -1.48
N LYS A 451 -15.38 -7.74 -1.88
CA LYS A 451 -14.00 -8.26 -2.00
C LYS A 451 -13.46 -8.73 -0.66
N LYS A 452 -13.73 -8.03 0.44
CA LYS A 452 -13.37 -8.47 1.80
C LYS A 452 -14.12 -9.73 2.21
N LYS A 453 -15.44 -9.79 2.01
CA LYS A 453 -16.26 -10.99 2.27
C LYS A 453 -15.82 -12.17 1.39
N LEU A 454 -15.58 -11.94 0.10
CA LEU A 454 -15.06 -12.93 -0.85
C LEU A 454 -13.67 -13.40 -0.43
N GLN A 455 -12.79 -12.51 0.02
CA GLN A 455 -11.45 -12.86 0.52
C GLN A 455 -11.54 -13.70 1.81
N GLU A 456 -12.48 -13.39 2.70
CA GLU A 456 -12.72 -14.18 3.91
C GLU A 456 -13.31 -15.55 3.59
N THR A 457 -14.29 -15.62 2.68
CA THR A 457 -14.84 -16.88 2.17
C THR A 457 -13.75 -17.74 1.51
N ARG A 458 -12.88 -17.14 0.68
CA ARG A 458 -11.73 -17.82 0.07
C ARG A 458 -10.79 -18.42 1.11
N ARG A 459 -10.52 -17.69 2.20
CA ARG A 459 -9.71 -18.21 3.32
C ARG A 459 -10.38 -19.39 4.01
N LYS A 460 -11.70 -19.35 4.22
CA LYS A 460 -12.47 -20.47 4.82
C LYS A 460 -12.49 -21.70 3.92
N ILE A 461 -12.72 -21.52 2.62
CA ILE A 461 -12.65 -22.61 1.62
C ILE A 461 -11.26 -23.24 1.63
N SER A 462 -10.22 -22.40 1.58
CA SER A 462 -8.83 -22.87 1.60
C SER A 462 -8.55 -23.67 2.88
N ALA A 463 -8.88 -23.13 4.06
CA ALA A 463 -8.68 -23.77 5.36
C ALA A 463 -9.32 -25.18 5.44
N GLU A 464 -10.55 -25.32 4.98
CA GLU A 464 -11.29 -26.57 4.97
C GLU A 464 -10.71 -27.58 3.96
N PHE A 465 -10.32 -27.11 2.78
CA PHE A 465 -9.61 -27.95 1.80
C PHE A 465 -8.25 -28.43 2.34
N ILE A 466 -7.49 -27.57 3.06
CA ILE A 466 -6.25 -27.98 3.74
C ILE A 466 -6.52 -29.15 4.66
N LYS A 467 -7.51 -28.95 5.54
CA LYS A 467 -7.85 -29.89 6.58
C LYS A 467 -8.26 -31.23 5.98
N LEU A 468 -9.20 -31.19 5.04
CA LEU A 468 -9.69 -32.39 4.33
C LEU A 468 -8.54 -33.15 3.66
N THR A 469 -7.68 -32.45 2.92
CA THR A 469 -6.58 -33.09 2.18
C THR A 469 -5.55 -33.71 3.12
N LYS A 470 -5.15 -33.00 4.17
CA LYS A 470 -4.21 -33.50 5.18
C LYS A 470 -4.77 -34.68 5.97
N GLU A 471 -6.03 -34.61 6.38
CA GLU A 471 -6.68 -35.68 7.16
C GLU A 471 -6.89 -36.95 6.33
N THR A 472 -7.25 -36.78 5.04
CA THR A 472 -7.54 -37.91 4.15
C THR A 472 -6.27 -38.66 3.75
N PHE A 473 -5.23 -37.93 3.31
CA PHE A 473 -4.05 -38.53 2.69
C PHE A 473 -2.81 -38.59 3.59
N LYS A 474 -2.74 -37.78 4.67
CA LYS A 474 -1.65 -37.80 5.67
C LYS A 474 -0.26 -37.87 5.01
N ASP A 475 0.53 -38.89 5.35
CA ASP A 475 1.89 -39.11 4.86
C ASP A 475 1.97 -39.44 3.37
N ASN A 476 0.84 -39.80 2.73
CA ASN A 476 0.74 -40.07 1.30
C ASN A 476 0.53 -38.78 0.47
N LEU A 477 0.18 -37.66 1.10
CA LEU A 477 0.09 -36.37 0.42
C LEU A 477 1.49 -35.85 0.06
N VAL A 478 1.70 -35.46 -1.20
CA VAL A 478 2.91 -34.75 -1.63
C VAL A 478 2.65 -33.25 -1.63
N PHE A 479 1.64 -32.80 -2.38
CA PHE A 479 1.14 -31.42 -2.35
C PHE A 479 -0.30 -31.35 -2.86
N ALA A 480 -0.99 -30.26 -2.57
CA ALA A 480 -2.30 -29.97 -3.14
C ALA A 480 -2.54 -28.46 -3.24
N PHE A 481 -3.34 -28.03 -4.22
CA PHE A 481 -3.73 -26.63 -4.36
C PHE A 481 -5.11 -26.49 -5.01
N ILE A 482 -5.71 -25.30 -4.80
CA ILE A 482 -6.92 -24.84 -5.49
C ILE A 482 -6.48 -23.91 -6.62
N PHE A 483 -7.02 -24.08 -7.82
CA PHE A 483 -6.75 -23.23 -8.98
C PHE A 483 -8.04 -22.65 -9.57
N GLY A 484 -7.93 -22.00 -10.73
CA GLY A 484 -9.10 -21.48 -11.44
C GLY A 484 -9.76 -20.27 -10.77
N SER A 485 -11.08 -20.17 -10.92
CA SER A 485 -11.83 -18.95 -10.60
C SER A 485 -11.80 -18.60 -9.09
N ILE A 486 -11.71 -19.59 -8.20
CA ILE A 486 -11.55 -19.41 -6.75
C ILE A 486 -10.14 -18.92 -6.37
N ALA A 487 -9.12 -19.27 -7.16
CA ALA A 487 -7.76 -18.76 -6.96
C ALA A 487 -7.58 -17.32 -7.48
N SER A 488 -8.45 -16.88 -8.40
CA SER A 488 -8.40 -15.56 -9.03
C SER A 488 -9.21 -14.46 -8.28
N SER A 489 -9.10 -13.21 -8.74
CA SER A 489 -9.95 -12.10 -8.28
C SER A 489 -11.35 -12.08 -8.93
N THR A 490 -11.69 -13.06 -9.77
CA THR A 490 -12.97 -13.11 -10.50
C THR A 490 -13.99 -14.07 -9.87
N PHE A 491 -13.72 -14.58 -8.67
CA PHE A 491 -14.59 -15.48 -7.90
C PHE A 491 -16.02 -14.92 -7.73
N GLN A 492 -17.03 -15.72 -8.11
CA GLN A 492 -18.45 -15.41 -7.92
C GLN A 492 -19.21 -16.63 -7.38
N HIS A 493 -19.94 -16.46 -6.28
CA HIS A 493 -20.84 -17.50 -5.75
C HIS A 493 -21.81 -18.01 -6.83
N ASN A 494 -22.12 -19.32 -6.81
CA ASN A 494 -22.98 -20.03 -7.77
C ASN A 494 -22.53 -20.04 -9.25
N LYS A 495 -21.39 -19.43 -9.57
CA LYS A 495 -20.83 -19.40 -10.93
C LYS A 495 -19.42 -19.98 -11.02
N SER A 496 -18.70 -19.95 -9.92
CA SER A 496 -17.36 -20.53 -9.76
C SER A 496 -17.44 -21.92 -9.12
N ASP A 497 -16.64 -22.83 -9.65
CA ASP A 497 -16.27 -24.15 -9.14
C ASP A 497 -14.97 -24.10 -8.33
N MET A 498 -14.70 -25.17 -7.56
CA MET A 498 -13.43 -25.35 -6.85
C MET A 498 -12.57 -26.37 -7.57
N ASP A 499 -11.79 -25.87 -8.53
CA ASP A 499 -10.78 -26.67 -9.22
C ASP A 499 -9.64 -27.00 -8.27
N THR A 500 -9.32 -28.28 -8.12
CA THR A 500 -8.29 -28.74 -7.19
C THR A 500 -7.32 -29.69 -7.87
N PHE A 501 -6.05 -29.59 -7.49
CA PHE A 501 -5.01 -30.51 -7.92
C PHE A 501 -4.36 -31.13 -6.69
N VAL A 502 -4.24 -32.46 -6.66
CA VAL A 502 -3.67 -33.22 -5.55
C VAL A 502 -2.64 -34.20 -6.08
N CYS A 503 -1.40 -34.10 -5.59
CA CYS A 503 -0.34 -35.06 -5.87
C CYS A 503 -0.14 -35.99 -4.68
N LEU A 504 -0.20 -37.29 -4.93
CA LEU A 504 -0.02 -38.34 -3.92
C LEU A 504 1.23 -39.17 -4.20
N LYS A 505 1.85 -39.75 -3.17
CA LYS A 505 3.00 -40.64 -3.36
C LYS A 505 2.58 -41.92 -4.08
N LYS A 506 1.39 -42.44 -3.76
CA LYS A 506 0.73 -43.58 -4.41
C LYS A 506 -0.78 -43.40 -4.48
N LYS A 507 -1.43 -43.89 -5.54
CA LYS A 507 -2.91 -43.94 -5.60
C LYS A 507 -3.48 -44.88 -4.53
N GLU A 508 -4.56 -44.46 -3.89
CA GLU A 508 -5.22 -45.18 -2.79
C GLU A 508 -6.74 -45.15 -2.91
N GLU A 509 -7.43 -46.07 -2.23
CA GLU A 509 -8.89 -46.21 -2.25
C GLU A 509 -9.64 -44.97 -1.72
N LYS A 510 -9.01 -44.20 -0.83
CA LYS A 510 -9.57 -42.99 -0.21
C LYS A 510 -9.83 -41.84 -1.19
N ILE A 511 -9.35 -41.95 -2.43
CA ILE A 511 -9.61 -40.96 -3.48
C ILE A 511 -11.12 -40.75 -3.70
N ARG A 512 -11.92 -41.82 -3.68
CA ARG A 512 -13.37 -41.70 -3.89
C ARG A 512 -14.05 -40.92 -2.76
N TYR A 513 -13.61 -41.17 -1.53
CA TYR A 513 -14.06 -40.43 -0.35
C TYR A 513 -13.62 -38.96 -0.41
N PHE A 514 -12.37 -38.70 -0.79
CA PHE A 514 -11.87 -37.33 -0.96
C PHE A 514 -12.70 -36.55 -1.97
N ILE A 515 -12.99 -37.15 -3.13
CA ILE A 515 -13.81 -36.52 -4.18
C ILE A 515 -15.23 -36.25 -3.68
N SER A 516 -15.84 -37.15 -2.92
CA SER A 516 -17.17 -36.89 -2.35
C SER A 516 -17.15 -35.75 -1.32
N GLU A 517 -16.12 -35.67 -0.48
CA GLU A 517 -16.00 -34.59 0.50
C GLU A 517 -15.68 -33.24 -0.17
N VAL A 518 -14.93 -33.23 -1.27
CA VAL A 518 -14.75 -32.04 -2.11
C VAL A 518 -16.10 -31.56 -2.66
N LYS A 519 -17.00 -32.46 -3.08
CA LYS A 519 -18.38 -32.07 -3.46
C LYS A 519 -19.16 -31.48 -2.29
N VAL A 520 -19.02 -32.02 -1.08
CA VAL A 520 -19.62 -31.44 0.14
C VAL A 520 -19.08 -30.02 0.41
N LEU A 521 -17.80 -29.76 0.15
CA LEU A 521 -17.25 -28.40 0.23
C LEU A 521 -17.88 -27.44 -0.81
N HIS A 522 -18.17 -27.92 -2.02
CA HIS A 522 -18.88 -27.12 -3.02
C HIS A 522 -20.28 -26.72 -2.52
N GLU A 523 -21.03 -27.67 -1.98
CA GLU A 523 -22.36 -27.41 -1.41
C GLU A 523 -22.29 -26.46 -0.20
N LYS A 524 -21.37 -26.72 0.74
CA LYS A 524 -21.17 -25.93 1.97
C LYS A 524 -20.87 -24.45 1.67
N PHE A 525 -20.15 -24.17 0.59
CA PHE A 525 -19.76 -22.81 0.20
C PHE A 525 -20.59 -22.22 -0.95
N ASN A 526 -21.66 -22.90 -1.37
CA ASN A 526 -22.55 -22.47 -2.45
C ASN A 526 -21.79 -22.19 -3.76
N LEU A 527 -20.96 -23.16 -4.17
CA LEU A 527 -20.16 -23.17 -5.38
C LEU A 527 -20.88 -23.96 -6.47
N LYS A 528 -20.57 -23.69 -7.74
CA LYS A 528 -21.07 -24.50 -8.85
C LYS A 528 -20.43 -25.89 -8.73
N VAL A 529 -21.25 -26.92 -8.58
CA VAL A 529 -20.78 -28.31 -8.64
C VAL A 529 -20.51 -28.64 -10.10
N ASP A 530 -19.25 -28.89 -10.43
CA ASP A 530 -18.88 -29.50 -11.71
C ASP A 530 -18.81 -31.02 -11.50
N ASP A 531 -19.74 -31.75 -12.11
CA ASP A 531 -19.78 -33.22 -11.99
C ASP A 531 -18.71 -33.92 -12.83
N ASP A 532 -18.10 -33.20 -13.80
CA ASP A 532 -17.09 -33.75 -14.70
C ASP A 532 -15.65 -33.60 -14.14
N TYR A 533 -15.39 -32.64 -13.24
CA TYR A 533 -14.02 -32.29 -12.80
C TYR A 533 -13.86 -31.86 -11.32
N PRO A 534 -14.17 -32.70 -10.32
CA PRO A 534 -14.08 -32.25 -8.92
C PRO A 534 -12.64 -32.13 -8.37
N SER A 535 -11.68 -32.93 -8.86
CA SER A 535 -10.27 -32.88 -8.43
C SER A 535 -9.36 -33.62 -9.41
N GLU A 536 -8.29 -32.98 -9.90
CA GLU A 536 -7.20 -33.67 -10.61
C GLU A 536 -6.28 -34.33 -9.59
N ILE A 537 -6.23 -35.67 -9.57
CA ILE A 537 -5.40 -36.43 -8.63
C ILE A 537 -4.36 -37.26 -9.40
N VAL A 538 -3.09 -36.99 -9.15
CA VAL A 538 -1.96 -37.60 -9.86
C VAL A 538 -1.04 -38.29 -8.87
N GLU A 539 -0.44 -39.41 -9.30
CA GLU A 539 0.63 -40.04 -8.54
C GLU A 539 1.96 -39.37 -8.85
N TYR A 540 2.79 -39.15 -7.84
CA TYR A 540 4.07 -38.47 -7.96
C TYR A 540 4.98 -39.11 -9.02
N SER A 541 5.02 -40.44 -9.10
CA SER A 541 5.75 -41.19 -10.14
C SER A 541 5.31 -40.78 -11.55
N THR A 542 4.01 -40.79 -11.80
CA THR A 542 3.39 -40.41 -13.07
C THR A 542 3.61 -38.93 -13.40
N LEU A 543 3.51 -38.04 -12.40
CA LEU A 543 3.78 -36.62 -12.59
C LEU A 543 5.22 -36.38 -13.02
N ILE A 544 6.17 -37.09 -12.41
CA ILE A 544 7.59 -37.01 -12.75
C ILE A 544 7.84 -37.53 -14.17
N GLU A 545 7.27 -38.68 -14.54
CA GLU A 545 7.35 -39.22 -15.91
C GLU A 545 6.79 -38.25 -16.96
N GLU A 546 5.67 -37.59 -16.65
CA GLU A 546 5.07 -36.59 -17.53
C GLU A 546 5.95 -35.35 -17.67
N ILE A 547 6.52 -34.84 -16.57
CA ILE A 547 7.50 -33.74 -16.59
C ILE A 547 8.72 -34.13 -17.44
N TYR A 548 9.24 -35.35 -17.31
CA TYR A 548 10.36 -35.86 -18.10
C TYR A 548 10.03 -35.95 -19.60
N HIS A 549 8.86 -36.48 -19.94
CA HIS A 549 8.38 -36.54 -21.33
C HIS A 549 8.24 -35.15 -21.95
N LEU A 550 7.75 -34.21 -21.16
CA LEU A 550 7.59 -32.84 -21.56
C LEU A 550 8.94 -32.18 -21.79
N TYR A 551 9.86 -32.31 -20.85
CA TYR A 551 11.23 -31.83 -20.97
C TYR A 551 11.91 -32.39 -22.23
N TYR A 552 11.72 -33.68 -22.53
CA TYR A 552 12.23 -34.30 -23.75
C TYR A 552 11.66 -33.66 -25.02
N GLN A 553 10.34 -33.38 -25.06
CA GLN A 553 9.72 -32.65 -26.16
C GLN A 553 10.15 -31.19 -26.24
N LEU A 554 10.47 -30.55 -25.09
CA LEU A 554 10.99 -29.20 -25.04
C LEU A 554 12.41 -29.12 -25.65
N TYR A 555 13.24 -30.15 -25.48
CA TYR A 555 14.68 -30.12 -25.81
C TYR A 555 15.18 -31.08 -26.93
N GLY A 556 14.34 -31.87 -27.62
CA GLY A 556 14.84 -32.79 -28.68
C GLY A 556 13.88 -33.32 -29.77
N ILE A 557 13.79 -32.57 -30.89
CA ILE A 557 13.56 -32.95 -32.32
C ILE A 557 12.13 -33.27 -32.88
N ASN A 558 11.77 -32.42 -33.87
CA ASN A 558 10.88 -32.48 -35.08
C ASN A 558 9.46 -33.09 -35.06
N TYR A 559 8.44 -32.21 -35.03
CA TYR A 559 7.28 -32.28 -35.94
C TYR A 559 6.46 -30.96 -35.98
N ASN A 560 6.00 -30.55 -37.18
CA ASN A 560 4.97 -29.53 -37.46
C ASN A 560 4.22 -30.05 -38.72
N PRO A 561 2.86 -30.03 -38.86
CA PRO A 561 2.13 -28.78 -39.19
C PRO A 561 0.65 -28.68 -38.71
N TRP A 562 0.14 -27.42 -38.66
CA TRP A 562 -1.25 -26.91 -38.84
C TRP A 562 -2.03 -26.31 -37.62
N LEU A 563 -2.19 -24.97 -37.67
CA LEU A 563 -3.40 -24.08 -37.46
C LEU A 563 -4.28 -24.24 -36.19
N ASP A 564 -4.91 -23.23 -35.55
CA ASP A 564 -5.06 -21.76 -35.69
C ASP A 564 -5.76 -21.23 -34.40
N ASN A 565 -5.50 -19.95 -34.05
CA ASN A 565 -6.25 -18.95 -33.24
C ASN A 565 -7.22 -19.34 -32.08
N GLU A 566 -6.92 -18.91 -30.85
CA GLU A 566 -7.61 -17.81 -30.10
C GLU A 566 -7.07 -17.65 -28.64
N LYS A 567 -7.13 -16.42 -28.09
CA LYS A 567 -6.39 -15.93 -26.89
C LYS A 567 -7.12 -16.14 -25.55
N TYR A 568 -6.43 -16.59 -24.49
CA TYR A 568 -6.83 -16.35 -23.08
C TYR A 568 -5.63 -16.16 -22.10
N ASP A 569 -5.82 -15.33 -21.05
CA ASP A 569 -4.85 -14.83 -20.04
C ASP A 569 -4.95 -15.63 -18.72
N TYR A 570 -3.85 -16.16 -18.19
CA TYR A 570 -3.80 -16.98 -16.96
C TYR A 570 -3.09 -16.24 -15.82
N ARG A 571 -3.77 -15.95 -14.69
CA ARG A 571 -3.18 -15.23 -13.54
C ARG A 571 -3.55 -15.80 -12.16
N PHE A 572 -2.51 -16.32 -11.51
CA PHE A 572 -2.21 -16.50 -10.07
C PHE A 572 -3.04 -17.46 -9.17
N LEU A 573 -2.29 -18.20 -8.33
CA LEU A 573 -2.64 -19.36 -7.50
C LEU A 573 -2.44 -19.10 -5.98
N VAL A 574 -3.00 -19.97 -5.12
CA VAL A 574 -2.93 -19.89 -3.64
C VAL A 574 -2.00 -20.95 -3.03
N LYS A 575 -1.16 -20.51 -2.08
CA LYS A 575 -0.04 -21.19 -1.39
C LYS A 575 -0.48 -22.23 -0.34
N PHE A 576 0.31 -23.30 -0.20
CA PHE A 576 0.33 -24.21 0.96
C PHE A 576 1.75 -24.42 1.49
N GLU A 577 1.90 -24.42 2.81
CA GLU A 577 3.18 -24.58 3.52
C GLU A 577 3.71 -26.02 3.44
N CYS A 578 4.84 -26.19 2.75
CA CYS A 578 5.78 -27.30 2.94
C CYS A 578 7.22 -26.85 2.64
N CYS A 579 8.19 -27.62 3.14
CA CYS A 579 9.57 -27.20 3.43
C CYS A 579 10.36 -26.58 2.26
N SER A 580 11.02 -25.47 2.57
CA SER A 580 11.80 -24.56 1.70
C SER A 580 10.98 -23.91 0.58
N ASP A 581 10.86 -22.58 0.63
CA ASP A 581 10.10 -21.79 -0.36
C ASP A 581 10.61 -22.00 -1.82
N LYS A 582 11.81 -22.58 -2.04
CA LYS A 582 12.45 -22.71 -3.36
C LYS A 582 12.22 -24.06 -4.06
N ILE A 583 12.06 -25.17 -3.32
CA ILE A 583 11.75 -26.48 -3.93
C ILE A 583 10.27 -26.53 -4.37
N TYR A 584 9.41 -25.80 -3.65
CA TYR A 584 7.99 -25.68 -3.99
C TYR A 584 7.80 -25.01 -5.35
N ASP A 585 8.48 -23.88 -5.62
CA ASP A 585 8.40 -23.21 -6.91
C ASP A 585 8.87 -24.11 -8.07
N ILE A 586 9.91 -24.93 -7.85
CA ILE A 586 10.41 -25.86 -8.86
C ILE A 586 9.39 -26.95 -9.20
N VAL A 587 8.84 -27.64 -8.20
CA VAL A 587 7.86 -28.71 -8.41
C VAL A 587 6.53 -28.15 -8.91
N PHE A 588 6.14 -26.97 -8.44
CA PHE A 588 4.93 -26.25 -8.82
C PHE A 588 4.97 -25.72 -10.25
N TRP A 589 6.05 -25.05 -10.65
CA TRP A 589 6.23 -24.61 -12.04
C TRP A 589 6.43 -25.79 -12.97
N SER A 590 7.15 -26.84 -12.55
CA SER A 590 7.29 -28.06 -13.36
C SER A 590 5.94 -28.76 -13.57
N ALA A 591 5.08 -28.81 -12.54
CA ALA A 591 3.72 -29.34 -12.65
C ALA A 591 2.81 -28.44 -13.51
N ILE A 592 2.87 -27.11 -13.38
CA ILE A 592 2.11 -26.17 -14.22
C ILE A 592 2.56 -26.25 -15.68
N ILE A 593 3.87 -26.33 -15.93
CA ILE A 593 4.45 -26.49 -17.26
C ILE A 593 4.05 -27.85 -17.84
N ALA A 594 4.11 -28.92 -17.04
CA ALA A 594 3.73 -30.26 -17.47
C ALA A 594 2.23 -30.37 -17.79
N THR A 595 1.36 -29.87 -16.92
CA THR A 595 -0.09 -29.83 -17.15
C THR A 595 -0.42 -28.94 -18.35
N GLY A 596 0.20 -27.75 -18.45
CA GLY A 596 0.00 -26.81 -19.56
C GLY A 596 0.42 -27.40 -20.91
N ALA A 597 1.55 -28.10 -20.98
CA ALA A 597 2.01 -28.69 -22.23
C ALA A 597 1.35 -30.03 -22.55
N LYS A 598 0.92 -30.83 -21.57
CA LYS A 598 0.09 -32.01 -21.80
C LYS A 598 -1.25 -31.61 -22.44
N ILE A 599 -1.84 -30.51 -21.97
CA ILE A 599 -3.05 -29.92 -22.57
C ILE A 599 -2.75 -29.33 -23.98
N ALA A 600 -1.61 -28.68 -24.18
CA ALA A 600 -1.20 -28.15 -25.49
C ALA A 600 -0.93 -29.25 -26.54
N LEU A 601 -0.35 -30.37 -26.13
CA LEU A 601 -0.11 -31.55 -26.99
C LEU A 601 -1.41 -32.26 -27.39
N ILE A 602 -2.36 -32.36 -26.45
CA ILE A 602 -3.70 -32.88 -26.72
C ILE A 602 -4.44 -31.98 -27.72
N LYS A 603 -4.17 -30.66 -27.70
CA LYS A 603 -4.85 -29.64 -28.53
C LYS A 603 -4.08 -29.16 -29.77
N LYS A 604 -2.87 -29.68 -30.02
CA LYS A 604 -1.99 -29.41 -31.19
C LYS A 604 -1.61 -27.93 -31.44
N ASP A 605 -1.33 -27.14 -30.39
CA ASP A 605 -0.86 -25.74 -30.50
C ASP A 605 0.68 -25.61 -30.41
N SER A 606 1.34 -25.08 -31.45
CA SER A 606 2.80 -25.07 -31.61
C SER A 606 3.53 -23.81 -31.10
N ASN A 607 2.87 -22.64 -31.06
CA ASN A 607 3.52 -21.38 -30.65
C ASN A 607 3.56 -21.21 -29.14
N SER A 608 2.49 -21.61 -28.44
CA SER A 608 2.46 -21.66 -26.98
C SER A 608 3.53 -22.60 -26.44
N LEU A 609 3.78 -23.72 -27.12
CA LEU A 609 4.84 -24.65 -26.76
C LEU A 609 6.22 -23.98 -26.86
N CYS A 610 6.46 -23.14 -27.87
CA CYS A 610 7.75 -22.47 -28.05
C CYS A 610 8.00 -21.34 -27.02
N GLN A 611 6.96 -20.59 -26.67
CA GLN A 611 7.06 -19.57 -25.61
C GLN A 611 7.12 -20.17 -24.20
N LEU A 612 6.44 -21.30 -23.96
CA LEU A 612 6.62 -22.09 -22.74
C LEU A 612 8.01 -22.70 -22.68
N LYS A 613 8.57 -23.18 -23.80
CA LYS A 613 9.98 -23.65 -23.87
C LYS A 613 10.95 -22.56 -23.43
N GLU A 614 10.84 -21.36 -24.00
CA GLU A 614 11.77 -20.27 -23.69
C GLU A 614 11.58 -19.73 -22.26
N HIS A 615 10.36 -19.49 -21.81
CA HIS A 615 10.12 -19.06 -20.43
C HIS A 615 10.47 -20.13 -19.39
N ALA A 616 10.22 -21.41 -19.68
CA ALA A 616 10.65 -22.50 -18.80
C ALA A 616 12.18 -22.59 -18.76
N LYS A 617 12.85 -22.40 -19.90
CA LYS A 617 14.32 -22.41 -19.98
C LYS A 617 14.94 -21.27 -19.17
N ASP A 618 14.41 -20.05 -19.30
CA ASP A 618 14.91 -18.88 -18.56
C ASP A 618 14.63 -18.97 -17.06
N LEU A 619 13.45 -19.48 -16.69
CA LEU A 619 13.08 -19.71 -15.29
C LEU A 619 13.95 -20.81 -14.66
N ILE A 620 14.15 -21.93 -15.35
CA ILE A 620 15.01 -23.03 -14.90
C ILE A 620 16.45 -22.55 -14.75
N ALA A 621 16.97 -21.76 -15.70
CA ALA A 621 18.32 -21.20 -15.63
C ALA A 621 18.49 -20.25 -14.44
N SER A 622 17.49 -19.38 -14.18
CA SER A 622 17.50 -18.47 -13.03
C SER A 622 17.49 -19.22 -11.70
N ILE A 623 16.72 -20.31 -11.62
CA ILE A 623 16.63 -21.14 -10.41
C ILE A 623 17.95 -21.88 -10.16
N ILE A 624 18.56 -22.44 -11.20
CA ILE A 624 19.86 -23.14 -11.10
C ILE A 624 20.92 -22.19 -10.53
N GLU A 625 21.05 -20.99 -11.10
CA GLU A 625 22.03 -20.00 -10.63
C GLU A 625 21.81 -19.62 -9.16
N GLU A 626 20.56 -19.50 -8.72
CA GLU A 626 20.25 -19.17 -7.33
C GLU A 626 20.57 -20.31 -6.36
N ILE A 627 20.34 -21.57 -6.75
CA ILE A 627 20.73 -22.75 -5.97
C ILE A 627 22.25 -22.79 -5.82
N LEU A 628 22.98 -22.58 -6.91
CA LEU A 628 24.44 -22.64 -6.92
C LEU A 628 25.07 -21.51 -6.09
N GLN A 629 24.56 -20.28 -6.21
CA GLN A 629 24.99 -19.15 -5.38
C GLN A 629 24.71 -19.40 -3.89
N ASN A 630 23.59 -20.04 -3.55
CA ASN A 630 23.31 -20.42 -2.16
C ASN A 630 24.31 -21.45 -1.64
N ILE A 631 24.66 -22.46 -2.45
CA ILE A 631 25.67 -23.45 -2.07
C ILE A 631 27.03 -22.78 -1.88
N GLU A 632 27.43 -21.86 -2.76
CA GLU A 632 28.69 -21.10 -2.64
C GLU A 632 28.82 -20.31 -1.32
N ASN A 633 27.69 -19.91 -0.74
CA ASN A 633 27.62 -19.03 0.44
C ASN A 633 27.41 -19.77 1.77
N ILE A 634 27.26 -21.10 1.76
CA ILE A 634 27.14 -21.93 2.98
C ILE A 634 28.55 -22.27 3.52
N GLU A 635 28.73 -22.22 4.83
CA GLU A 635 29.97 -22.71 5.46
C GLU A 635 30.11 -24.23 5.23
N THR A 636 31.31 -24.71 4.90
CA THR A 636 31.52 -26.12 4.52
C THR A 636 31.11 -27.10 5.63
N ALA A 637 31.18 -26.68 6.90
CA ALA A 637 30.72 -27.43 8.07
C ALA A 637 29.18 -27.61 8.12
N ASP A 638 28.42 -26.82 7.38
CA ASP A 638 26.94 -26.79 7.39
C ASP A 638 26.32 -27.31 6.09
N LEU A 639 27.13 -27.73 5.11
CA LEU A 639 26.61 -28.34 3.89
C LEU A 639 25.76 -29.60 4.19
N PRO A 640 24.72 -29.87 3.39
CA PRO A 640 23.94 -31.11 3.47
C PRO A 640 24.81 -32.37 3.50
N LYS A 641 24.37 -33.39 4.23
CA LYS A 641 25.15 -34.63 4.43
C LYS A 641 25.33 -35.38 3.10
N ALA A 642 24.33 -35.35 2.22
CA ALA A 642 24.42 -35.90 0.88
C ALA A 642 25.56 -35.25 0.05
N LEU A 643 25.61 -33.92 0.00
CA LEU A 643 26.66 -33.20 -0.73
C LEU A 643 28.06 -33.44 -0.15
N LYS A 644 28.19 -33.49 1.18
CA LYS A 644 29.46 -33.84 1.85
C LYS A 644 29.91 -35.27 1.58
N LYS A 645 28.97 -36.20 1.41
CA LYS A 645 29.24 -37.62 1.13
C LYS A 645 29.67 -37.82 -0.32
N GLU A 646 29.06 -37.09 -1.23
CA GLU A 646 29.30 -37.21 -2.68
C GLU A 646 30.52 -36.42 -3.15
N TYR A 647 30.82 -35.30 -2.47
CA TYR A 647 31.99 -34.47 -2.72
C TYR A 647 32.88 -34.33 -1.46
N PRO A 648 33.47 -35.43 -0.96
CA PRO A 648 34.23 -35.43 0.28
C PRO A 648 35.47 -34.53 0.18
N GLY A 649 35.69 -33.70 1.20
CA GLY A 649 36.85 -32.81 1.28
C GLY A 649 36.79 -31.57 0.38
N CYS A 650 35.73 -31.39 -0.41
CA CYS A 650 35.50 -30.19 -1.21
C CYS A 650 34.85 -29.08 -0.37
N SER A 651 35.27 -27.84 -0.59
CA SER A 651 34.60 -26.65 -0.05
C SER A 651 33.26 -26.39 -0.76
N SER A 652 32.40 -25.59 -0.14
CA SER A 652 31.10 -25.20 -0.68
C SER A 652 31.17 -24.52 -2.05
N LYS A 653 32.19 -23.69 -2.29
CA LYS A 653 32.46 -23.08 -3.60
C LYS A 653 32.91 -24.09 -4.66
N GLU A 654 33.75 -25.06 -4.29
CA GLU A 654 34.19 -26.10 -5.22
C GLU A 654 33.04 -27.03 -5.61
N ILE A 655 32.12 -27.31 -4.68
CA ILE A 655 30.92 -28.11 -4.95
C ILE A 655 29.99 -27.37 -5.92
N ALA A 656 29.70 -26.09 -5.67
CA ALA A 656 28.87 -25.30 -6.59
C ALA A 656 29.49 -25.17 -7.99
N SER A 657 30.81 -25.00 -8.08
CA SER A 657 31.50 -24.99 -9.37
C SER A 657 31.36 -26.31 -10.13
N LYS A 658 31.40 -27.45 -9.45
CA LYS A 658 31.19 -28.77 -10.07
C LYS A 658 29.73 -28.98 -10.48
N LEU A 659 28.78 -28.51 -9.68
CA LEU A 659 27.35 -28.60 -9.99
C LEU A 659 26.96 -27.70 -11.19
N ARG A 660 27.66 -26.58 -11.43
CA ARG A 660 27.48 -25.71 -12.62
C ARG A 660 27.71 -26.43 -13.95
N GLU A 661 28.48 -27.52 -13.95
CA GLU A 661 28.78 -28.31 -15.16
C GLU A 661 27.74 -29.40 -15.46
N LEU A 662 26.79 -29.62 -14.55
CA LEU A 662 25.76 -30.65 -14.65
C LEU A 662 24.45 -30.11 -15.24
N ASN A 663 23.61 -30.99 -15.78
CA ASN A 663 22.29 -30.58 -16.24
C ASN A 663 21.32 -30.39 -15.07
N PHE A 664 20.21 -29.68 -15.32
CA PHE A 664 19.22 -29.32 -14.29
C PHE A 664 18.76 -30.50 -13.41
N CYS A 665 18.48 -31.64 -14.04
CA CYS A 665 18.00 -32.83 -13.34
C CYS A 665 19.08 -33.42 -12.44
N GLU A 666 20.34 -33.42 -12.88
CA GLU A 666 21.49 -33.87 -12.10
C GLU A 666 21.72 -32.93 -10.89
N ILE A 667 21.66 -31.61 -11.08
CA ILE A 667 21.79 -30.63 -9.99
C ILE A 667 20.71 -30.84 -8.93
N LEU A 668 19.46 -31.06 -9.32
CA LEU A 668 18.35 -31.33 -8.40
C LEU A 668 18.55 -32.62 -7.58
N LEU A 669 19.08 -33.67 -8.19
CA LEU A 669 19.35 -34.94 -7.51
C LEU A 669 20.46 -34.83 -6.46
N HIS A 670 21.47 -33.97 -6.70
CA HIS A 670 22.57 -33.75 -5.75
C HIS A 670 22.20 -32.83 -4.58
N THR A 671 21.26 -31.90 -4.77
CA THR A 671 21.02 -30.79 -3.82
C THR A 671 19.90 -31.04 -2.81
N ILE A 672 19.15 -32.13 -2.93
CA ILE A 672 17.98 -32.41 -2.07
C ILE A 672 18.28 -33.56 -1.10
N ASP A 673 18.52 -33.24 0.17
CA ASP A 673 18.65 -34.20 1.28
C ASP A 673 17.28 -34.33 1.99
N TRP A 674 16.58 -35.46 1.83
CA TRP A 674 15.31 -35.72 2.53
C TRP A 674 15.58 -36.48 3.84
N PRO A 675 15.44 -35.87 5.04
CA PRO A 675 14.38 -36.35 5.95
C PRO A 675 13.86 -35.38 7.06
N LYS A 676 12.64 -35.74 7.52
CA LYS A 676 11.94 -35.55 8.82
C LYS A 676 11.96 -34.19 9.53
N THR A 677 10.78 -33.55 9.45
CA THR A 677 10.10 -32.74 10.49
C THR A 677 10.95 -31.76 11.27
N GLU A 678 10.88 -30.47 10.90
CA GLU A 678 10.77 -29.34 11.84
C GLU A 678 10.41 -28.02 11.13
N LEU A 679 9.73 -27.13 11.88
CA LEU A 679 9.11 -25.88 11.46
C LEU A 679 10.12 -24.71 11.43
N ILE A 680 10.16 -23.94 10.33
CA ILE A 680 10.82 -22.62 10.29
C ILE A 680 10.00 -21.63 9.45
N ASP A 681 9.87 -20.42 9.96
CA ASP A 681 9.06 -19.30 9.44
C ASP A 681 9.94 -18.34 8.61
N VAL A 682 9.58 -18.06 7.34
CA VAL A 682 10.24 -17.05 6.48
C VAL A 682 9.22 -16.30 5.60
N LYS A 683 9.38 -14.97 5.52
CA LYS A 683 8.56 -14.02 4.74
C LYS A 683 9.09 -13.84 3.31
N VAL A 684 8.21 -13.92 2.32
CA VAL A 684 8.50 -13.60 0.91
C VAL A 684 8.36 -12.08 0.66
N SER A 685 9.43 -11.45 0.18
CA SER A 685 9.39 -10.13 -0.46
C SER A 685 9.20 -10.29 -1.98
N SER A 686 8.33 -9.46 -2.53
CA SER A 686 7.97 -9.32 -3.94
C SER A 686 9.13 -9.47 -4.96
N TYR A 687 9.16 -10.57 -5.70
CA TYR A 687 9.76 -10.63 -7.04
C TYR A 687 8.64 -10.68 -8.08
N GLY A 688 8.37 -9.52 -8.66
CA GLY A 688 7.35 -9.33 -9.67
C GLY A 688 7.56 -7.98 -10.34
N LYS A 689 8.75 -7.75 -10.88
CA LYS A 689 9.08 -6.66 -11.82
C LYS A 689 10.51 -6.83 -12.32
N LYS A 690 10.66 -7.50 -13.45
CA LYS A 690 11.68 -7.27 -14.50
C LYS A 690 11.58 -8.41 -15.51
N VAL A 691 10.81 -8.21 -16.58
CA VAL A 691 11.20 -8.41 -17.99
C VAL A 691 10.12 -7.73 -18.83
N ALA A 692 10.34 -6.47 -19.19
CA ALA A 692 9.59 -5.79 -20.24
C ALA A 692 10.47 -4.68 -20.83
N SER A 693 11.55 -5.09 -21.48
CA SER A 693 12.27 -4.26 -22.44
C SER A 693 13.29 -5.11 -23.20
N CYS A 694 12.84 -5.72 -24.29
CA CYS A 694 13.68 -5.98 -25.46
C CYS A 694 12.72 -6.04 -26.67
N SER A 695 12.57 -4.91 -27.34
CA SER A 695 12.24 -4.91 -28.77
C SER A 695 13.55 -5.19 -29.52
N PRO A 696 13.48 -5.90 -30.64
CA PRO A 696 13.80 -5.19 -31.87
C PRO A 696 12.77 -5.42 -32.98
N LEU A 697 12.34 -4.29 -33.56
CA LEU A 697 11.49 -4.01 -34.74
C LEU A 697 10.04 -3.61 -34.45
#